data_AF-A0A7X9G8X9-F1
#
_entry.id   AF-A0A7X9G8X9-F1
#
_cell.length_a   1.000
_cell.length_b   1.000
_cell.length_c   1.000
_cell.angle_alpha   90.00
_cell.angle_beta   90.00
_cell.angle_gamma   90.00
#
_symmetry.space_group_name_H-M   'P 1'
#
loop_
_entity.id
_entity.type
_entity.pdbx_description
1 polymer ?
#
loop_
_entity_poly.entity_id
_entity_poly.type
_entity_poly.pdbx_seq_one_letter_code
_entity_poly.pdbx_strand_id
1 'polypeptide(L)'
;MQIRTLVGIGAALCLAAHGAGSLVSRDYADVDGDGVAEVVLSNEYLRVEIMTGEPAPPAEPMLDAEGKPIKVVYKYGRRFNWGGWIYNISYLPSGRSWLASVNDKNQNWYGIPEEFEEAVPMAELEPGRYLFMLPGIGIAEGTGRGFRGGLKEVQHAPWAMLEEWRNSEDEDWRALPADEREGQRSATGAWRLTFTQTITSDYGYACEYRKEMTLYAGESRLHTRRMLRNTGKKAFQTTWFTHGFWGQGADKGYDQDSWSSIPVKPPAPAGLSPLRVDSEASDIVSMIPGYHWGAISIDQISEAWHALGNRATGDVFMNSFDSQLAWWRVWTDAKTYSCEPFMLINLFPGQGREWQSWRGAGQGLSGVKGQGPGGMVDWVLAVPAENGEAELEIAFLPYRAWQDLTLSLSVEDIANRERRQQQFQGRGATPGEPLRVRFGPVQVGRDYRLQVQVSAGDEQLLDVSREETLRDKPRTTWQGDAKGAGALLFAHLRRDDAGELKPTRVSQFWRHGLQAAGFAVSIHDVNDELDSALWENARLVVIAAGRISPANLRQVENLVRGGAGLVVQGTIDFRGFELSDILPISSVQGELNLRASAPRDGTREFTTINDRLYHLVAADAAALMHPVLAGLPLYPESYQGIGQLQLVEPRSDARVLLRYTGGSQVVAPLSSPALVVRPYGAGRVAYFASPIDWGAASPWSIWCRLGEYHRKFMAQLALWTADCP
;
A
#
# COMPACT_ATOMS: atom_id res chain seq x y z
N MET A 1 -5.09 -6.29 33.17
CA MET A 1 -3.86 -6.21 33.98
C MET A 1 -3.11 -7.52 33.78
N GLN A 2 -1.87 -7.45 33.25
CA GLN A 2 -0.83 -8.51 33.15
C GLN A 2 -1.10 -9.82 32.38
N ILE A 3 -1.08 -9.78 31.02
CA ILE A 3 -0.57 -10.87 30.15
C ILE A 3 -0.05 -10.22 28.84
N ARG A 4 1.06 -9.45 28.88
CA ARG A 4 1.65 -8.86 27.65
C ARG A 4 3.19 -8.81 27.64
N THR A 5 3.88 -9.49 28.56
CA THR A 5 5.32 -9.28 28.76
C THR A 5 6.17 -10.56 28.63
N LEU A 6 5.57 -11.70 28.23
CA LEU A 6 6.28 -12.99 28.18
C LEU A 6 6.49 -13.57 26.77
N VAL A 7 6.02 -12.91 25.71
CA VAL A 7 6.17 -13.40 24.32
C VAL A 7 7.51 -12.95 23.70
N GLY A 8 8.22 -11.97 24.28
CA GLY A 8 9.41 -11.36 23.69
C GLY A 8 10.76 -12.04 23.95
N ILE A 9 10.82 -13.14 24.72
CA ILE A 9 12.10 -13.78 25.10
C ILE A 9 12.16 -15.27 24.70
N GLY A 10 11.00 -15.94 24.52
CA GLY A 10 10.95 -17.36 24.16
C GLY A 10 11.37 -17.71 22.73
N ALA A 11 11.35 -16.75 21.79
CA ALA A 11 11.65 -17.01 20.38
C ALA A 11 13.16 -17.07 20.06
N ALA A 12 14.04 -16.63 20.96
CA ALA A 12 15.48 -16.58 20.72
C ALA A 12 16.24 -17.84 21.17
N LEU A 13 15.64 -18.68 22.02
CA LEU A 13 16.35 -19.75 22.75
C LEU A 13 16.05 -21.19 22.29
N CYS A 14 15.17 -21.40 21.30
CA CYS A 14 14.88 -22.74 20.74
C CYS A 14 15.27 -22.91 19.26
N LEU A 15 16.12 -22.02 18.72
CA LEU A 15 16.54 -22.00 17.31
C LEU A 15 17.74 -22.91 16.97
N ALA A 16 18.23 -23.73 17.90
CA ALA A 16 19.52 -24.43 17.78
C ALA A 16 19.46 -25.88 17.26
N ALA A 17 18.31 -26.56 17.36
CA ALA A 17 18.19 -27.94 16.86
C ALA A 17 17.31 -27.95 15.60
N HIS A 18 17.73 -28.71 14.58
CA HIS A 18 16.99 -29.09 13.35
C HIS A 18 17.37 -28.41 12.01
N GLY A 19 18.48 -27.67 11.94
CA GLY A 19 19.13 -27.27 10.67
C GLY A 19 20.28 -28.19 10.25
N ALA A 20 20.15 -29.52 10.38
CA ALA A 20 21.25 -30.44 10.11
C ALA A 20 21.66 -30.39 8.61
N GLY A 21 22.71 -29.62 8.30
CA GLY A 21 23.30 -29.51 6.96
C GLY A 21 23.15 -28.14 6.28
N SER A 22 22.32 -27.23 6.79
CA SER A 22 22.19 -25.88 6.23
C SER A 22 23.34 -24.98 6.68
N LEU A 23 23.77 -24.08 5.80
CA LEU A 23 24.81 -23.09 6.09
C LEU A 23 24.29 -21.69 5.80
N VAL A 24 24.80 -20.72 6.53
CA VAL A 24 24.77 -19.32 6.15
C VAL A 24 26.20 -18.85 5.91
N SER A 25 26.44 -18.25 4.75
CA SER A 25 27.71 -17.66 4.38
C SER A 25 27.69 -16.16 4.50
N ARG A 26 28.84 -15.60 4.90
CA ARG A 26 29.16 -14.19 4.80
C ARG A 26 30.25 -14.02 3.74
N ASP A 27 30.08 -13.05 2.85
CA ASP A 27 31.06 -12.66 1.83
C ASP A 27 31.09 -11.13 1.65
N TYR A 28 32.02 -10.64 0.82
CA TYR A 28 32.10 -9.25 0.40
C TYR A 28 32.05 -9.13 -1.12
N ALA A 29 31.21 -8.23 -1.63
CA ALA A 29 31.13 -7.94 -3.05
C ALA A 29 30.76 -6.47 -3.25
N ASP A 30 31.42 -5.81 -4.20
CA ASP A 30 31.00 -4.48 -4.71
C ASP A 30 29.79 -4.69 -5.63
N VAL A 31 28.60 -4.66 -5.04
CA VAL A 31 27.33 -5.00 -5.74
C VAL A 31 26.75 -3.82 -6.51
N ASP A 32 27.26 -2.60 -6.29
CA ASP A 32 26.77 -1.39 -6.91
C ASP A 32 27.79 -0.67 -7.81
N GLY A 33 29.05 -1.09 -7.78
CA GLY A 33 30.15 -0.67 -8.63
C GLY A 33 30.82 0.62 -8.16
N ASP A 34 30.64 1.04 -6.91
CA ASP A 34 31.19 2.28 -6.37
C ASP A 34 32.63 2.14 -5.83
N GLY A 35 33.17 0.92 -5.83
CA GLY A 35 34.51 0.59 -5.34
C GLY A 35 34.59 0.30 -3.85
N VAL A 36 33.46 0.31 -3.12
CA VAL A 36 33.32 -0.17 -1.74
C VAL A 36 32.64 -1.53 -1.78
N ALA A 37 33.15 -2.49 -1.02
CA ALA A 37 32.52 -3.81 -0.95
C ALA A 37 31.41 -3.83 0.11
N GLU A 38 30.22 -4.29 -0.28
CA GLU A 38 29.11 -4.60 0.61
C GLU A 38 29.30 -5.95 1.30
N VAL A 39 28.69 -6.11 2.48
CA VAL A 39 28.57 -7.42 3.12
C VAL A 39 27.41 -8.18 2.48
N VAL A 40 27.67 -9.39 2.02
CA VAL A 40 26.66 -10.30 1.47
C VAL A 40 26.44 -11.44 2.46
N LEU A 41 25.22 -11.53 3.02
CA LEU A 41 24.79 -12.70 3.78
C LEU A 41 23.94 -13.59 2.88
N SER A 42 24.24 -14.88 2.80
CA SER A 42 23.50 -15.82 1.97
C SER A 42 23.29 -17.16 2.66
N ASN A 43 22.12 -17.75 2.52
CA ASN A 43 21.86 -19.16 2.84
C ASN A 43 21.20 -19.85 1.63
N GLU A 44 20.50 -20.97 1.81
CA GLU A 44 19.81 -21.66 0.71
C GLU A 44 18.56 -20.94 0.19
N TYR A 45 17.98 -20.03 0.96
CA TYR A 45 16.73 -19.34 0.63
C TYR A 45 16.91 -17.85 0.31
N LEU A 46 17.78 -17.15 1.04
CA LEU A 46 17.97 -15.71 0.92
C LEU A 46 19.39 -15.35 0.56
N ARG A 47 19.52 -14.30 -0.26
CA ARG A 47 20.73 -13.49 -0.39
C ARG A 47 20.41 -12.04 -0.04
N VAL A 48 21.15 -11.49 0.91
CA VAL A 48 20.96 -10.15 1.47
C VAL A 48 22.24 -9.35 1.24
N GLU A 49 22.12 -8.25 0.53
CA GLU A 49 23.23 -7.32 0.23
C GLU A 49 23.14 -6.11 1.17
N ILE A 50 24.22 -5.81 1.89
CA ILE A 50 24.21 -4.86 3.01
C ILE A 50 25.38 -3.88 2.91
N MET A 51 25.08 -2.58 2.81
CA MET A 51 26.06 -1.50 2.79
C MET A 51 26.81 -1.41 4.11
N THR A 52 28.13 -1.20 4.03
CA THR A 52 29.01 -1.06 5.21
C THR A 52 28.92 0.32 5.86
N GLY A 53 28.53 1.34 5.08
CA GLY A 53 28.57 2.74 5.50
C GLY A 53 29.94 3.40 5.30
N GLU A 54 30.85 2.75 4.56
CA GLU A 54 32.11 3.36 4.14
C GLU A 54 31.88 4.30 2.94
N PRO A 55 32.47 5.51 2.95
CA PRO A 55 32.29 6.44 1.85
C PRO A 55 33.03 5.94 0.59
N ALA A 56 32.32 5.93 -0.54
CA ALA A 56 32.95 5.68 -1.83
C ALA A 56 34.11 6.65 -2.10
N PRO A 57 35.21 6.18 -2.70
CA PRO A 57 36.28 7.05 -3.14
C PRO A 57 35.74 8.09 -4.14
N PRO A 58 36.31 9.31 -4.18
CA PRO A 58 35.86 10.33 -5.12
C PRO A 58 36.07 9.86 -6.56
N ALA A 59 34.99 9.55 -7.27
CA ALA A 59 35.03 9.22 -8.68
C ALA A 59 35.28 10.49 -9.52
N GLU A 60 36.17 10.42 -10.51
CA GLU A 60 36.26 11.44 -11.56
C GLU A 60 34.92 11.50 -12.32
N PRO A 61 34.42 12.70 -12.68
CA PRO A 61 33.16 12.81 -13.41
C PRO A 61 33.28 12.07 -14.74
N MET A 62 32.48 11.00 -14.91
CA MET A 62 32.35 10.37 -16.22
C MET A 62 31.92 11.43 -17.24
N LEU A 63 32.49 11.40 -18.44
CA LEU A 63 32.14 12.31 -19.53
C LEU A 63 31.22 11.60 -20.53
N ASP A 64 30.27 12.32 -21.12
CA ASP A 64 29.43 11.81 -22.21
C ASP A 64 30.20 11.77 -23.53
N ALA A 65 29.58 11.26 -24.59
CA ALA A 65 30.20 11.18 -25.91
C ALA A 65 30.60 12.57 -26.46
N GLU A 66 30.01 13.64 -25.92
CA GLU A 66 30.26 15.03 -26.24
C GLU A 66 31.29 15.69 -25.29
N GLY A 67 31.91 14.93 -24.38
CA GLY A 67 32.93 15.41 -23.44
C GLY A 67 32.37 16.28 -22.31
N LYS A 68 31.05 16.34 -22.11
CA LYS A 68 30.46 16.99 -20.95
C LYS A 68 30.48 16.03 -19.76
N PRO A 69 30.65 16.54 -18.53
CA PRO A 69 30.41 15.74 -17.34
C PRO A 69 29.01 15.13 -17.43
N ILE A 70 28.95 13.81 -17.61
CA ILE A 70 27.79 13.03 -17.16
C ILE A 70 27.71 13.41 -15.69
N LYS A 71 26.58 14.00 -15.32
CA LYS A 71 26.26 14.17 -13.92
C LYS A 71 26.20 12.75 -13.37
N VAL A 72 27.32 12.27 -12.82
CA VAL A 72 27.34 11.14 -11.92
C VAL A 72 26.53 11.64 -10.74
N VAL A 73 25.23 11.43 -10.84
CA VAL A 73 24.36 11.46 -9.69
C VAL A 73 24.97 10.36 -8.86
N TYR A 74 25.81 10.71 -7.87
CA TYR A 74 26.07 9.84 -6.73
C TYR A 74 24.72 9.16 -6.50
N LYS A 75 24.64 7.85 -6.70
CA LYS A 75 23.37 7.16 -6.97
C LYS A 75 22.33 7.46 -5.87
N TYR A 76 22.83 7.83 -4.70
CA TYR A 76 22.08 8.35 -3.57
C TYR A 76 22.38 9.82 -3.21
N GLY A 77 23.45 10.44 -3.68
CA GLY A 77 23.88 11.78 -3.24
C GLY A 77 24.63 11.71 -1.91
N ARG A 78 25.35 12.77 -1.53
CA ARG A 78 26.08 12.86 -0.24
C ARG A 78 25.20 12.67 1.02
N ARG A 79 23.89 12.46 0.86
CA ARG A 79 22.94 12.24 1.96
C ARG A 79 22.96 10.81 2.50
N PHE A 80 23.41 9.80 1.74
CA PHE A 80 23.13 8.40 2.09
C PHE A 80 24.36 7.49 2.20
N ASN A 81 25.26 7.82 3.12
CA ASN A 81 26.26 6.84 3.58
C ASN A 81 25.80 6.18 4.90
N TRP A 82 25.10 5.04 4.79
CA TRP A 82 24.42 4.37 5.92
C TRP A 82 24.97 2.95 6.13
N GLY A 83 25.59 2.73 7.28
CA GLY A 83 25.94 1.37 7.72
C GLY A 83 24.69 0.53 7.98
N GLY A 84 24.65 -0.67 7.40
CA GLY A 84 23.55 -1.60 7.55
C GLY A 84 22.36 -1.31 6.63
N TRP A 85 22.49 -0.46 5.61
CA TRP A 85 21.48 -0.32 4.56
C TRP A 85 21.38 -1.63 3.76
N ILE A 86 20.18 -2.22 3.68
CA ILE A 86 19.92 -3.36 2.79
C ILE A 86 19.82 -2.87 1.34
N TYR A 87 20.81 -3.16 0.52
CA TYR A 87 20.81 -2.86 -0.92
C TYR A 87 19.83 -3.76 -1.69
N ASN A 88 19.74 -5.06 -1.34
CA ASN A 88 18.72 -5.94 -1.88
C ASN A 88 18.45 -7.16 -0.99
N ILE A 89 17.29 -7.80 -1.20
CA ILE A 89 16.98 -9.14 -0.72
C ILE A 89 16.47 -9.95 -1.90
N SER A 90 17.11 -11.08 -2.17
CA SER A 90 16.70 -12.04 -3.19
C SER A 90 16.22 -13.33 -2.54
N TYR A 91 15.08 -13.86 -3.01
CA TYR A 91 14.69 -15.24 -2.73
C TYR A 91 15.35 -16.16 -3.77
N LEU A 92 16.35 -16.91 -3.34
CA LEU A 92 17.23 -17.67 -4.21
C LEU A 92 16.51 -18.75 -5.05
N PRO A 93 15.53 -19.50 -4.51
CA PRO A 93 14.86 -20.55 -5.28
C PRO A 93 14.13 -20.06 -6.53
N SER A 94 13.53 -18.86 -6.50
CA SER A 94 12.88 -18.26 -7.68
C SER A 94 13.73 -17.20 -8.38
N GLY A 95 14.79 -16.70 -7.73
CA GLY A 95 15.61 -15.59 -8.20
C GLY A 95 14.94 -14.22 -8.04
N ARG A 96 13.76 -14.12 -7.41
CA ARG A 96 13.03 -12.86 -7.25
C ARG A 96 13.79 -11.92 -6.31
N SER A 97 14.06 -10.70 -6.78
CA SER A 97 14.59 -9.59 -5.98
C SER A 97 13.47 -8.66 -5.53
N TRP A 98 13.55 -8.19 -4.30
CA TRP A 98 12.45 -7.46 -3.66
C TRP A 98 12.72 -5.99 -3.39
N LEU A 99 13.94 -5.49 -3.62
CA LEU A 99 14.34 -4.13 -3.23
C LEU A 99 15.22 -3.46 -4.30
N ALA A 100 15.28 -4.04 -5.49
CA ALA A 100 15.90 -3.46 -6.67
C ALA A 100 14.80 -2.96 -7.60
N SER A 101 14.82 -1.68 -7.95
CA SER A 101 13.91 -1.08 -8.92
C SER A 101 14.65 -0.26 -9.98
N VAL A 102 13.95 0.09 -11.05
CA VAL A 102 14.38 0.90 -12.18
C VAL A 102 13.26 1.92 -12.40
N ASN A 103 13.56 3.21 -12.27
CA ASN A 103 12.55 4.24 -12.46
C ASN A 103 12.15 4.41 -13.94
N ASP A 104 11.19 5.31 -14.17
CA ASP A 104 10.73 5.75 -15.48
C ASP A 104 11.86 6.25 -16.40
N LYS A 105 12.96 6.74 -15.82
CA LYS A 105 14.18 7.22 -16.53
C LYS A 105 15.26 6.16 -16.70
N ASN A 106 14.96 4.88 -16.48
CA ASN A 106 15.92 3.78 -16.51
C ASN A 106 17.10 3.92 -15.51
N GLN A 107 16.92 4.70 -14.45
CA GLN A 107 17.86 4.77 -13.34
C GLN A 107 17.51 3.68 -12.35
N ASN A 108 18.50 2.90 -11.94
CA ASN A 108 18.28 1.86 -10.97
C ASN A 108 18.27 2.47 -9.55
N TRP A 109 17.20 2.20 -8.81
CA TRP A 109 17.05 2.49 -7.40
C TRP A 109 17.23 1.18 -6.65
N TYR A 110 18.24 1.08 -5.80
CA TYR A 110 18.42 -0.10 -4.98
C TYR A 110 18.25 0.23 -3.51
N GLY A 111 17.71 -0.75 -2.81
CA GLY A 111 17.76 -0.85 -1.38
C GLY A 111 16.61 -0.21 -0.61
N ILE A 112 16.59 -0.59 0.66
CA ILE A 112 15.79 0.01 1.72
C ILE A 112 16.67 1.01 2.45
N PRO A 113 16.57 2.32 2.21
CA PRO A 113 17.07 3.21 3.22
C PRO A 113 16.09 3.10 4.41
N GLU A 114 16.56 2.49 5.49
CA GLU A 114 15.87 2.54 6.77
C GLU A 114 16.20 3.89 7.38
N GLU A 115 15.35 4.87 7.12
CA GLU A 115 15.67 6.26 7.39
C GLU A 115 15.04 6.77 8.67
N PHE A 116 15.69 7.80 9.21
CA PHE A 116 15.09 8.72 10.15
C PHE A 116 14.69 9.96 9.36
N GLU A 117 13.43 10.00 8.95
CA GLU A 117 12.93 11.04 8.03
C GLU A 117 12.97 12.40 8.76
N GLU A 118 12.36 12.49 9.94
CA GLU A 118 12.32 13.73 10.71
C GLU A 118 13.69 14.04 11.35
N ALA A 119 14.42 14.94 10.68
CA ALA A 119 15.65 15.54 11.16
C ALA A 119 15.41 16.33 12.46
N VAL A 120 16.29 16.15 13.45
CA VAL A 120 16.19 16.80 14.75
C VAL A 120 16.80 18.20 14.68
N PRO A 121 16.02 19.31 14.69
CA PRO A 121 16.58 20.65 14.67
C PRO A 121 17.32 20.94 15.98
N MET A 122 18.60 21.29 15.86
CA MET A 122 19.46 21.54 17.00
C MET A 122 19.59 23.03 17.32
N ALA A 123 19.80 23.85 16.28
CA ALA A 123 19.97 25.30 16.37
C ALA A 123 19.61 25.97 15.04
N GLU A 124 19.16 27.23 15.12
CA GLU A 124 19.06 28.13 13.97
C GLU A 124 20.35 28.95 13.90
N LEU A 125 21.08 28.85 12.79
CA LEU A 125 22.32 29.59 12.58
C LEU A 125 22.03 31.02 12.11
N GLU A 126 21.08 31.13 11.18
CA GLU A 126 20.58 32.36 10.56
C GLU A 126 19.08 32.16 10.26
N PRO A 127 18.27 33.22 10.10
CA PRO A 127 16.85 33.07 9.78
C PRO A 127 16.59 32.10 8.61
N GLY A 128 15.94 30.97 8.90
CA GLY A 128 15.62 29.94 7.91
C GLY A 128 16.75 28.94 7.59
N ARG A 129 17.88 28.98 8.29
CA ARG A 129 19.03 28.09 8.15
C ARG A 129 19.33 27.42 9.50
N TYR A 130 19.31 26.09 9.53
CA TYR A 130 19.34 25.31 10.76
C TYR A 130 20.42 24.22 10.70
N LEU A 131 20.93 23.86 11.88
CA LEU A 131 21.67 22.63 12.10
C LEU A 131 20.73 21.53 12.54
N PHE A 132 20.93 20.35 11.99
CA PHE A 132 20.12 19.16 12.23
C PHE A 132 20.99 17.98 12.66
N MET A 133 20.49 17.18 13.59
CA MET A 133 20.98 15.83 13.85
C MET A 133 20.05 14.83 13.16
N LEU A 134 20.62 13.92 12.39
CA LEU A 134 19.90 12.82 11.73
C LEU A 134 20.53 11.51 12.20
N PRO A 135 19.88 10.75 13.10
CA PRO A 135 20.32 9.40 13.42
C PRO A 135 20.48 8.58 12.12
N GLY A 136 21.53 7.77 12.04
CA GLY A 136 21.92 7.05 10.82
C GLY A 136 22.85 7.84 9.88
N ILE A 137 22.85 9.18 9.92
CA ILE A 137 23.69 10.01 9.04
C ILE A 137 24.77 10.74 9.84
N GLY A 138 24.38 11.58 10.79
CA GLY A 138 25.29 12.54 11.44
C GLY A 138 24.65 13.91 11.63
N ILE A 139 25.45 14.95 11.41
CA ILE A 139 25.01 16.35 11.56
C ILE A 139 25.01 17.00 10.18
N ALA A 140 23.94 17.73 9.86
CA ALA A 140 23.82 18.43 8.59
C ALA A 140 23.32 19.86 8.81
N GLU A 141 23.75 20.76 7.94
CA GLU A 141 23.14 22.08 7.83
C GLU A 141 22.01 22.04 6.79
N GLY A 142 21.03 22.92 6.89
CA GLY A 142 20.07 23.05 5.81
C GLY A 142 19.13 24.24 5.92
N THR A 143 18.43 24.53 4.83
CA THR A 143 17.42 25.59 4.79
C THR A 143 16.01 25.06 5.03
N GLY A 144 15.20 25.81 5.77
CA GLY A 144 13.84 25.44 6.15
C GLY A 144 13.78 24.39 7.26
N ARG A 145 12.58 23.93 7.65
CA ARG A 145 12.41 22.82 8.60
C ARG A 145 12.64 21.48 7.88
N GLY A 146 13.90 21.26 7.53
CA GLY A 146 14.53 20.11 6.88
C GLY A 146 13.61 19.11 6.20
N PHE A 147 13.31 19.30 4.91
CA PHE A 147 12.97 18.22 3.94
C PHE A 147 13.22 18.66 2.49
N ARG A 148 13.68 17.69 1.67
CA ARG A 148 14.01 17.73 0.21
C ARG A 148 14.99 18.81 -0.25
N GLY A 149 16.18 18.39 -0.67
CA GLY A 149 17.15 19.21 -1.43
C GLY A 149 17.77 20.39 -0.67
N GLY A 150 17.33 20.65 0.57
CA GLY A 150 17.79 21.76 1.39
C GLY A 150 18.91 21.42 2.36
N LEU A 151 19.27 20.14 2.55
CA LEU A 151 20.45 19.77 3.35
C LEU A 151 21.71 20.15 2.57
N LYS A 152 22.56 20.96 3.21
CA LYS A 152 23.86 21.40 2.75
C LYS A 152 24.90 20.91 3.76
N GLU A 153 26.09 20.56 3.30
CA GLU A 153 27.22 20.25 4.18
C GLU A 153 26.90 19.19 5.25
N VAL A 154 26.84 17.93 4.83
CA VAL A 154 26.63 16.79 5.73
C VAL A 154 27.95 16.36 6.34
N GLN A 155 28.06 16.43 7.66
CA GLN A 155 29.10 15.80 8.45
C GLN A 155 28.62 14.40 8.87
N HIS A 156 29.10 13.37 8.16
CA HIS A 156 28.77 11.99 8.50
C HIS A 156 29.37 11.58 9.85
N ALA A 157 28.55 10.95 10.68
CA ALA A 157 29.03 10.25 11.86
C ALA A 157 29.48 8.83 11.45
N PRO A 158 30.66 8.38 11.92
CA PRO A 158 31.19 7.09 11.53
C PRO A 158 30.34 5.94 12.04
N TRP A 159 30.34 4.84 11.27
CA TRP A 159 29.73 3.58 11.66
C TRP A 159 30.80 2.61 12.16
N ALA A 160 30.52 1.97 13.29
CA ALA A 160 31.26 0.80 13.74
C ALA A 160 30.48 -0.46 13.36
N MET A 161 31.11 -1.37 12.64
CA MET A 161 30.54 -2.67 12.29
C MET A 161 31.23 -3.79 13.07
N LEU A 162 30.43 -4.57 13.78
CA LEU A 162 30.82 -5.82 14.41
C LEU A 162 30.15 -6.98 13.67
N GLU A 163 30.94 -7.98 13.33
CA GLU A 163 30.46 -9.19 12.67
C GLU A 163 30.58 -10.36 13.63
N GLU A 164 29.53 -11.13 13.76
CA GLU A 164 29.45 -12.25 14.69
C GLU A 164 28.83 -13.45 14.01
N TRP A 165 29.27 -14.63 14.41
CA TRP A 165 28.70 -15.88 13.93
C TRP A 165 28.49 -16.85 15.10
N ARG A 166 27.62 -17.83 14.88
CA ARG A 166 27.44 -18.97 15.78
C ARG A 166 27.16 -20.23 14.98
N ASN A 167 27.68 -21.37 15.43
CA ASN A 167 27.22 -22.66 14.94
C ASN A 167 25.93 -23.07 15.66
N SER A 168 25.21 -24.02 15.07
CA SER A 168 23.95 -24.54 15.63
C SER A 168 24.11 -25.12 17.04
N GLU A 169 25.30 -25.65 17.38
CA GLU A 169 25.62 -26.25 18.68
C GLU A 169 26.16 -25.24 19.70
N ASP A 170 26.52 -24.03 19.26
CA ASP A 170 27.09 -22.99 20.13
C ASP A 170 25.96 -22.13 20.72
N GLU A 171 26.00 -21.88 22.03
CA GLU A 171 25.09 -20.92 22.69
C GLU A 171 25.56 -19.46 22.51
N ASP A 172 26.87 -19.27 22.40
CA ASP A 172 27.51 -17.95 22.38
C ASP A 172 27.84 -17.46 20.97
N TRP A 173 27.68 -16.15 20.77
CA TRP A 173 28.13 -15.46 19.56
C TRP A 173 29.64 -15.25 19.59
N ARG A 174 30.31 -15.55 18.48
CA ARG A 174 31.75 -15.33 18.31
C ARG A 174 31.96 -14.15 17.39
N ALA A 175 32.62 -13.11 17.91
CA ALA A 175 33.04 -11.97 17.10
C ALA A 175 34.14 -12.38 16.11
N LEU A 176 34.02 -11.92 14.87
CA LEU A 176 35.05 -12.10 13.86
C LEU A 176 36.11 -10.98 13.98
N PRO A 177 37.39 -11.33 14.20
CA PRO A 177 38.48 -10.36 14.20
C PRO A 177 38.59 -9.59 12.89
N ALA A 178 39.04 -8.33 12.95
CA ALA A 178 39.11 -7.46 11.76
C ALA A 178 40.08 -7.98 10.68
N ASP A 179 41.16 -8.62 11.10
CA ASP A 179 42.18 -9.26 10.25
C ASP A 179 41.71 -10.55 9.59
N GLU A 180 40.60 -11.14 10.06
CA GLU A 180 40.02 -12.36 9.48
C GLU A 180 38.83 -12.08 8.55
N ARG A 181 38.56 -10.80 8.25
CA ARG A 181 37.41 -10.40 7.45
C ARG A 181 37.54 -10.71 5.96
N GLU A 182 38.74 -11.00 5.47
CA GLU A 182 38.93 -11.35 4.07
C GLU A 182 38.36 -12.73 3.72
N GLY A 183 37.69 -12.80 2.57
CA GLY A 183 37.16 -14.02 2.00
C GLY A 183 35.82 -14.50 2.57
N GLN A 184 35.25 -15.49 1.88
CA GLN A 184 33.99 -16.09 2.25
C GLN A 184 34.13 -16.93 3.53
N ARG A 185 33.18 -16.78 4.45
CA ARG A 185 33.06 -17.57 5.68
C ARG A 185 31.68 -18.20 5.76
N SER A 186 31.53 -19.32 6.46
CA SER A 186 30.24 -19.98 6.66
C SER A 186 30.06 -20.43 8.11
N ALA A 187 28.81 -20.46 8.57
CA ALA A 187 28.42 -20.97 9.88
C ALA A 187 27.18 -21.86 9.75
N THR A 188 27.06 -22.86 10.62
CA THR A 188 25.91 -23.79 10.62
C THR A 188 24.70 -23.25 11.37
N GLY A 189 24.87 -22.19 12.17
CA GLY A 189 23.80 -21.60 12.98
C GLY A 189 23.30 -20.28 12.41
N ALA A 190 24.11 -19.22 12.51
CA ALA A 190 23.72 -17.87 12.10
C ALA A 190 24.91 -16.94 11.86
N TRP A 191 24.67 -15.88 11.08
CA TRP A 191 25.51 -14.69 11.00
C TRP A 191 24.75 -13.46 11.46
N ARG A 192 25.41 -12.61 12.24
CA ARG A 192 24.89 -11.33 12.73
C ARG A 192 25.85 -10.19 12.39
N LEU A 193 25.31 -9.12 11.83
CA LEU A 193 26.00 -7.86 11.64
C LEU A 193 25.41 -6.83 12.59
N THR A 194 26.26 -6.19 13.39
CA THR A 194 25.87 -5.12 14.30
C THR A 194 26.51 -3.81 13.85
N PHE A 195 25.69 -2.87 13.42
CA PHE A 195 26.08 -1.50 13.07
C PHE A 195 25.77 -0.57 14.23
N THR A 196 26.75 0.20 14.66
CA THR A 196 26.60 1.20 15.72
C THR A 196 27.07 2.56 15.24
N GLN A 197 26.24 3.58 15.44
CA GLN A 197 26.61 4.98 15.19
C GLN A 197 26.34 5.80 16.44
N THR A 198 27.31 6.63 16.80
CA THR A 198 27.19 7.61 17.88
C THR A 198 27.31 9.01 17.31
N ILE A 199 26.31 9.85 17.59
CA ILE A 199 26.31 11.26 17.23
C ILE A 199 26.34 12.07 18.52
N THR A 200 27.28 13.03 18.59
CA THR A 200 27.38 13.97 19.70
C THR A 200 27.47 15.38 19.12
N SER A 201 26.74 16.33 19.68
CA SER A 201 26.81 17.73 19.30
C SER A 201 27.04 18.67 20.48
N ASP A 202 27.68 19.80 20.20
CA ASP A 202 27.91 20.88 21.18
C ASP A 202 26.62 21.56 21.62
N TYR A 203 25.50 21.32 20.93
CA TYR A 203 24.19 21.89 21.23
C TYR A 203 23.40 21.10 22.29
N GLY A 204 24.02 20.06 22.88
CA GLY A 204 23.43 19.22 23.92
C GLY A 204 22.52 18.10 23.40
N TYR A 205 22.52 17.84 22.09
CA TYR A 205 21.88 16.67 21.49
C TYR A 205 22.93 15.59 21.27
N ALA A 206 22.58 14.35 21.58
CA ALA A 206 23.41 13.19 21.26
C ALA A 206 22.53 11.94 21.19
N CYS A 207 22.93 10.99 20.36
CA CYS A 207 22.28 9.69 20.29
C CYS A 207 23.26 8.56 19.96
N GLU A 208 22.87 7.36 20.37
CA GLU A 208 23.46 6.11 19.93
C GLU A 208 22.39 5.32 19.18
N TYR A 209 22.68 4.95 17.94
CA TYR A 209 21.83 4.07 17.14
C TYR A 209 22.55 2.76 16.89
N ARG A 210 21.89 1.66 17.24
CA ARG A 210 22.38 0.29 17.02
C ARG A 210 21.38 -0.48 16.15
N LYS A 211 21.89 -1.15 15.12
CA LYS A 211 21.12 -2.02 14.22
C LYS A 211 21.80 -3.38 14.13
N GLU A 212 21.09 -4.42 14.50
CA GLU A 212 21.54 -5.81 14.41
C GLU A 212 20.76 -6.53 13.33
N MET A 213 21.45 -7.16 12.38
CA MET A 213 20.86 -7.89 11.27
C MET A 213 21.33 -9.33 11.34
N THR A 214 20.40 -10.28 11.50
CA THR A 214 20.72 -11.70 11.68
C THR A 214 20.06 -12.55 10.60
N LEU A 215 20.87 -13.35 9.91
CA LEU A 215 20.42 -14.38 9.00
C LEU A 215 20.77 -15.76 9.59
N TYR A 216 19.76 -16.59 9.78
CA TYR A 216 19.93 -17.96 10.28
C TYR A 216 20.17 -18.93 9.13
N ALA A 217 20.91 -20.00 9.37
CA ALA A 217 20.97 -21.14 8.45
C ALA A 217 19.59 -21.77 8.32
N GLY A 218 19.18 -22.10 7.09
CA GLY A 218 17.90 -22.78 6.82
C GLY A 218 16.63 -21.96 7.07
N GLU A 219 16.74 -20.64 7.27
CA GLU A 219 15.57 -19.74 7.36
C GLU A 219 15.45 -18.81 6.16
N SER A 220 14.24 -18.64 5.61
CA SER A 220 13.90 -17.70 4.55
C SER A 220 13.53 -16.31 5.08
N ARG A 221 14.10 -15.89 6.22
CA ARG A 221 13.87 -14.57 6.81
C ARG A 221 15.13 -13.92 7.37
N LEU A 222 15.22 -12.61 7.17
CA LEU A 222 16.20 -11.74 7.80
C LEU A 222 15.59 -11.09 9.04
N HIS A 223 16.22 -11.26 10.20
CA HIS A 223 15.82 -10.60 11.44
C HIS A 223 16.56 -9.29 11.60
N THR A 224 15.88 -8.25 12.06
CA THR A 224 16.51 -6.96 12.33
C THR A 224 16.03 -6.37 13.64
N ARG A 225 16.95 -6.15 14.57
CA ARG A 225 16.71 -5.48 15.86
C ARG A 225 17.35 -4.11 15.83
N ARG A 226 16.65 -3.11 16.36
CA ARG A 226 17.12 -1.72 16.37
C ARG A 226 16.95 -1.12 17.74
N MET A 227 17.89 -0.25 18.11
CA MET A 227 17.83 0.53 19.33
C MET A 227 18.31 1.95 19.04
N LEU A 228 17.49 2.95 19.39
CA LEU A 228 17.89 4.36 19.39
C LEU A 228 17.83 4.88 20.82
N ARG A 229 18.96 5.37 21.33
CA ARG A 229 19.09 5.94 22.67
C ARG A 229 19.47 7.41 22.61
N ASN A 230 18.80 8.22 23.42
CA ASN A 230 19.19 9.60 23.67
C ASN A 230 20.27 9.65 24.75
N THR A 231 21.50 9.92 24.34
CA THR A 231 22.68 10.07 25.21
C THR A 231 22.98 11.54 25.53
N GLY A 232 22.20 12.47 24.97
CA GLY A 232 22.35 13.90 25.15
C GLY A 232 21.66 14.45 26.39
N LYS A 233 21.62 15.79 26.47
CA LYS A 233 20.98 16.55 27.55
C LYS A 233 19.60 17.10 27.16
N LYS A 234 19.28 17.11 25.87
CA LYS A 234 18.00 17.59 25.34
C LYS A 234 17.14 16.44 24.82
N ALA A 235 15.82 16.56 25.00
CA ALA A 235 14.88 15.63 24.39
C ALA A 235 14.83 15.86 22.87
N PHE A 236 14.56 14.81 22.10
CA PHE A 236 14.32 14.94 20.67
C PHE A 236 13.20 14.03 20.18
N GLN A 237 12.72 14.36 18.99
CA GLN A 237 11.65 13.65 18.30
C GLN A 237 12.11 13.35 16.87
N THR A 238 11.81 12.14 16.40
CA THR A 238 12.10 11.73 15.03
C THR A 238 11.10 10.67 14.57
N THR A 239 11.17 10.29 13.29
CA THR A 239 10.33 9.28 12.66
C THR A 239 11.21 8.27 11.96
N TRP A 240 11.07 6.99 12.33
CA TRP A 240 11.76 5.90 11.64
C TRP A 240 10.86 5.32 10.55
N PHE A 241 11.42 4.97 9.40
CA PHE A 241 10.69 4.25 8.36
C PHE A 241 11.60 3.33 7.52
N THR A 242 10.97 2.50 6.69
CA THR A 242 11.65 1.59 5.75
C THR A 242 10.92 1.64 4.41
N HIS A 243 11.66 1.71 3.31
CA HIS A 243 11.09 1.50 1.99
C HIS A 243 10.77 0.01 1.74
N GLY A 244 9.93 -0.26 0.74
CA GLY A 244 9.61 -1.61 0.28
C GLY A 244 9.28 -1.63 -1.20
N PHE A 245 10.29 -1.42 -2.05
CA PHE A 245 10.16 -1.24 -3.51
C PHE A 245 9.93 -2.55 -4.27
N TRP A 246 8.80 -2.72 -4.96
CA TRP A 246 8.49 -3.96 -5.68
C TRP A 246 7.67 -3.71 -6.94
N GLY A 247 7.50 -4.69 -7.83
CA GLY A 247 6.55 -4.62 -8.95
C GLY A 247 7.13 -4.68 -10.36
N GLN A 248 8.30 -5.28 -10.56
CA GLN A 248 8.85 -5.48 -11.91
C GLN A 248 8.43 -6.81 -12.52
N GLY A 249 7.88 -6.73 -13.74
CA GLY A 249 7.88 -7.84 -14.68
C GLY A 249 9.31 -8.10 -15.19
N ALA A 250 9.54 -9.23 -15.83
CA ALA A 250 10.86 -9.58 -16.40
C ALA A 250 11.37 -8.54 -17.44
N ASP A 251 10.49 -7.70 -17.96
CA ASP A 251 10.74 -6.61 -18.92
C ASP A 251 10.97 -5.24 -18.25
N LYS A 252 11.08 -5.18 -16.92
CA LYS A 252 11.15 -3.93 -16.14
C LYS A 252 9.90 -3.05 -16.29
N GLY A 253 8.77 -3.65 -16.69
CA GLY A 253 7.45 -3.02 -16.78
C GLY A 253 6.56 -3.35 -15.57
N TYR A 254 5.37 -2.75 -15.57
CA TYR A 254 4.31 -3.05 -14.60
C TYR A 254 3.91 -4.53 -14.68
N ASP A 255 4.08 -5.23 -13.57
CA ASP A 255 3.64 -6.62 -13.41
C ASP A 255 2.17 -6.65 -12.97
N GLN A 256 1.26 -7.05 -13.85
CA GLN A 256 -0.17 -7.12 -13.54
C GLN A 256 -0.52 -8.20 -12.50
N ASP A 257 0.35 -9.21 -12.34
CA ASP A 257 0.14 -10.31 -11.38
C ASP A 257 0.67 -9.97 -9.98
N SER A 258 1.36 -8.83 -9.85
CA SER A 258 1.93 -8.33 -8.61
C SER A 258 0.85 -7.79 -7.66
N TRP A 259 0.88 -8.21 -6.38
CA TRP A 259 -0.05 -7.79 -5.31
C TRP A 259 0.67 -7.30 -4.05
N SER A 260 0.03 -6.43 -3.25
CA SER A 260 0.52 -6.04 -1.92
C SER A 260 -0.61 -5.90 -0.91
N SER A 261 -0.34 -6.31 0.33
CA SER A 261 -1.27 -6.36 1.44
C SER A 261 -0.78 -5.57 2.65
N ILE A 262 -1.65 -4.73 3.20
CA ILE A 262 -1.52 -4.11 4.52
C ILE A 262 -2.79 -4.45 5.31
N PRO A 263 -2.68 -5.07 6.50
CA PRO A 263 -3.81 -5.35 7.36
C PRO A 263 -4.38 -4.06 7.92
N VAL A 264 -5.64 -3.81 7.58
CA VAL A 264 -6.37 -2.66 8.09
C VAL A 264 -7.66 -3.07 8.77
N LYS A 265 -8.05 -2.28 9.77
CA LYS A 265 -9.37 -2.32 10.36
C LYS A 265 -10.32 -1.67 9.39
N PRO A 266 -11.43 -2.32 9.05
CA PRO A 266 -12.48 -1.63 8.34
C PRO A 266 -13.00 -0.49 9.23
N PRO A 267 -13.34 0.67 8.66
CA PRO A 267 -14.04 1.69 9.42
C PRO A 267 -15.33 1.08 9.97
N ALA A 268 -15.62 1.32 11.25
CA ALA A 268 -16.77 0.74 11.93
C ALA A 268 -18.07 1.36 11.37
N PRO A 269 -18.96 0.61 10.69
CA PRO A 269 -20.22 1.16 10.25
C PRO A 269 -21.33 0.85 11.26
N ALA A 270 -22.38 1.65 11.21
CA ALA A 270 -23.64 1.50 11.94
C ALA A 270 -24.29 0.10 11.73
N GLY A 271 -23.88 -0.88 12.54
CA GLY A 271 -24.61 -2.14 12.71
C GLY A 271 -24.46 -3.19 11.60
N LEU A 272 -23.43 -3.10 10.76
CA LEU A 272 -23.06 -4.16 9.82
C LEU A 272 -21.71 -4.77 10.21
N SER A 273 -21.61 -6.09 10.07
CA SER A 273 -20.39 -6.89 10.24
C SER A 273 -19.17 -6.23 9.55
N PRO A 274 -17.94 -6.45 10.05
CA PRO A 274 -16.74 -5.77 9.55
C PRO A 274 -16.56 -5.98 8.04
N LEU A 275 -16.82 -4.92 7.27
CA LEU A 275 -16.63 -4.86 5.82
C LEU A 275 -15.15 -4.79 5.50
N ARG A 276 -14.52 -5.95 5.36
CA ARG A 276 -13.07 -6.03 5.21
C ARG A 276 -12.55 -5.40 3.94
N VAL A 277 -11.38 -4.82 4.14
CA VAL A 277 -10.42 -4.40 3.15
C VAL A 277 -9.67 -5.64 2.75
N ASP A 278 -10.20 -6.32 1.75
CA ASP A 278 -9.41 -7.28 1.02
C ASP A 278 -8.26 -6.50 0.31
N SER A 279 -7.11 -7.12 0.01
CA SER A 279 -5.87 -6.42 -0.42
C SER A 279 -5.19 -6.95 -1.69
N GLU A 280 -5.69 -7.99 -2.34
CA GLU A 280 -5.22 -8.48 -3.65
C GLU A 280 -5.25 -7.43 -4.80
N ALA A 281 -4.31 -7.50 -5.75
CA ALA A 281 -4.11 -6.54 -6.82
C ALA A 281 -5.29 -6.30 -7.78
N SER A 282 -5.23 -5.10 -8.35
CA SER A 282 -6.16 -4.50 -9.31
C SER A 282 -5.59 -4.58 -10.73
N ASP A 283 -6.40 -5.05 -11.70
CA ASP A 283 -6.07 -4.98 -13.13
C ASP A 283 -6.16 -3.51 -13.60
N ILE A 284 -5.15 -2.66 -13.32
CA ILE A 284 -5.08 -1.30 -13.90
C ILE A 284 -4.18 -1.31 -15.14
N VAL A 285 -4.81 -1.31 -16.31
CA VAL A 285 -4.19 -1.14 -17.62
C VAL A 285 -3.55 0.26 -17.75
N SER A 286 -2.27 0.28 -18.13
CA SER A 286 -1.48 1.29 -18.85
C SER A 286 -1.74 2.80 -18.67
N MET A 287 -2.18 3.27 -17.51
CA MET A 287 -1.97 4.67 -17.15
C MET A 287 -0.66 4.74 -16.39
N ILE A 288 0.37 5.36 -16.98
CA ILE A 288 1.67 5.62 -16.35
C ILE A 288 1.39 6.35 -15.01
N PRO A 289 1.47 5.67 -13.86
CA PRO A 289 1.31 6.29 -12.57
C PRO A 289 2.43 7.30 -12.35
N GLY A 290 2.08 8.56 -12.06
CA GLY A 290 3.05 9.56 -11.63
C GLY A 290 3.08 9.66 -10.10
N TYR A 291 4.12 9.14 -9.46
CA TYR A 291 4.51 9.39 -8.04
C TYR A 291 3.34 9.69 -7.09
N HIS A 292 2.57 8.67 -6.71
CA HIS A 292 1.36 8.91 -5.93
C HIS A 292 1.50 8.56 -4.45
N TRP A 293 0.82 9.29 -3.57
CA TRP A 293 0.99 9.21 -2.12
C TRP A 293 -0.36 8.96 -1.44
N GLY A 294 -0.48 7.88 -0.67
CA GLY A 294 -1.63 7.62 0.21
C GLY A 294 -1.14 7.24 1.62
N ALA A 295 -1.72 7.85 2.66
CA ALA A 295 -1.40 7.51 4.04
C ALA A 295 -2.49 6.64 4.65
N ILE A 296 -2.08 5.57 5.33
CA ILE A 296 -2.96 4.74 6.17
C ILE A 296 -2.64 5.08 7.61
N SER A 297 -3.59 5.70 8.29
CA SER A 297 -3.42 6.19 9.65
C SER A 297 -3.46 5.06 10.70
N ILE A 298 -2.96 5.34 11.91
CA ILE A 298 -2.88 4.36 13.00
C ILE A 298 -4.20 3.70 13.39
N ASP A 299 -5.31 4.44 13.31
CA ASP A 299 -6.66 3.96 13.62
C ASP A 299 -7.15 2.92 12.61
N GLN A 300 -6.65 3.01 11.37
CA GLN A 300 -6.96 2.07 10.30
C GLN A 300 -6.04 0.85 10.30
N ILE A 301 -4.89 0.84 10.98
CA ILE A 301 -3.99 -0.31 10.98
C ILE A 301 -4.51 -1.39 11.94
N SER A 302 -4.69 -2.63 11.45
CA SER A 302 -5.05 -3.77 12.32
C SER A 302 -3.82 -4.47 12.86
N GLU A 303 -2.81 -4.68 12.02
CA GLU A 303 -1.60 -5.42 12.37
C GLU A 303 -0.34 -4.77 11.79
N ALA A 304 0.78 -5.01 12.45
CA ALA A 304 2.06 -4.40 12.11
C ALA A 304 2.84 -5.27 11.11
N TRP A 305 2.28 -5.52 9.94
CA TRP A 305 2.98 -6.18 8.83
C TRP A 305 2.48 -5.69 7.47
N HIS A 306 3.28 -5.89 6.43
CA HIS A 306 2.82 -5.81 5.04
C HIS A 306 3.44 -6.94 4.23
N ALA A 307 2.70 -7.40 3.24
CA ALA A 307 3.15 -8.39 2.29
C ALA A 307 3.08 -7.85 0.87
N LEU A 308 3.85 -8.46 0.00
CA LEU A 308 3.85 -8.20 -1.43
C LEU A 308 4.25 -9.48 -2.16
N GLY A 309 3.79 -9.67 -3.38
CA GLY A 309 4.01 -10.92 -4.09
C GLY A 309 3.58 -10.89 -5.55
N ASN A 310 3.71 -12.02 -6.23
CA ASN A 310 3.24 -12.22 -7.60
C ASN A 310 2.39 -13.49 -7.66
N ARG A 311 1.16 -13.39 -8.19
CA ARG A 311 0.22 -14.53 -8.24
C ARG A 311 0.61 -15.61 -9.24
N ALA A 312 1.21 -15.22 -10.38
CA ALA A 312 1.60 -16.14 -11.43
C ALA A 312 2.78 -17.03 -11.01
N THR A 313 3.75 -16.46 -10.28
CA THR A 313 4.92 -17.21 -9.79
C THR A 313 4.70 -17.77 -8.38
N GLY A 314 3.76 -17.22 -7.62
CA GLY A 314 3.54 -17.52 -6.21
C GLY A 314 4.58 -16.89 -5.28
N ASP A 315 5.48 -16.06 -5.78
CA ASP A 315 6.49 -15.38 -4.97
C ASP A 315 5.84 -14.47 -3.94
N VAL A 316 6.36 -14.49 -2.71
CA VAL A 316 5.91 -13.63 -1.63
C VAL A 316 7.08 -13.08 -0.82
N PHE A 317 6.94 -11.83 -0.40
CA PHE A 317 7.78 -11.16 0.57
C PHE A 317 6.90 -10.49 1.62
N MET A 318 7.35 -10.58 2.86
CA MET A 318 6.66 -10.08 4.04
C MET A 318 7.63 -9.26 4.86
N ASN A 319 7.19 -8.13 5.36
CA ASN A 319 7.88 -7.37 6.39
C ASN A 319 6.94 -7.19 7.59
N SER A 320 7.34 -7.72 8.74
CA SER A 320 6.55 -7.69 9.98
C SER A 320 7.34 -7.00 11.10
N PHE A 321 6.60 -6.41 12.04
CA PHE A 321 7.11 -5.60 13.13
C PHE A 321 6.55 -6.09 14.47
N ASP A 322 7.36 -6.04 15.51
CA ASP A 322 6.96 -6.32 16.89
C ASP A 322 6.22 -5.15 17.57
N SER A 323 6.20 -4.00 16.90
CA SER A 323 5.82 -2.72 17.45
C SER A 323 4.62 -2.13 16.72
N GLN A 324 3.80 -1.38 17.45
CA GLN A 324 2.74 -0.59 16.81
C GLN A 324 3.36 0.50 15.92
N LEU A 325 2.93 0.51 14.66
CA LEU A 325 3.28 1.51 13.68
C LEU A 325 2.39 2.75 13.82
N ALA A 326 2.89 3.91 13.40
CA ALA A 326 2.19 5.18 13.49
C ALA A 326 1.36 5.49 12.24
N TRP A 327 1.85 5.13 11.05
CA TRP A 327 1.09 5.14 9.79
C TRP A 327 1.84 4.31 8.75
N TRP A 328 1.18 4.04 7.63
CA TRP A 328 1.84 3.61 6.40
C TRP A 328 1.77 4.71 5.36
N ARG A 329 2.79 4.77 4.52
CA ARG A 329 2.82 5.51 3.27
C ARG A 329 2.83 4.49 2.14
N VAL A 330 1.92 4.65 1.18
CA VAL A 330 1.92 3.86 -0.04
C VAL A 330 2.28 4.78 -1.18
N TRP A 331 3.37 4.46 -1.87
CA TRP A 331 3.73 5.06 -3.14
C TRP A 331 3.79 4.06 -4.28
N THR A 332 3.60 4.58 -5.47
CA THR A 332 3.55 3.84 -6.73
C THR A 332 3.93 4.74 -7.91
N ASP A 333 4.67 4.19 -8.87
CA ASP A 333 4.91 4.71 -10.22
C ASP A 333 4.63 3.62 -11.27
N ALA A 334 5.01 3.83 -12.53
CA ALA A 334 4.74 2.89 -13.63
C ALA A 334 5.46 1.56 -13.57
N LYS A 335 6.46 1.44 -12.70
CA LYS A 335 7.34 0.27 -12.60
C LYS A 335 7.53 -0.20 -11.17
N THR A 336 7.05 0.57 -10.19
CA THR A 336 7.39 0.38 -8.79
C THR A 336 6.21 0.68 -7.87
N TYR A 337 6.13 -0.10 -6.81
CA TYR A 337 5.25 0.06 -5.66
C TYR A 337 6.11 0.10 -4.41
N SER A 338 5.76 0.94 -3.44
CA SER A 338 6.43 1.02 -2.15
C SER A 338 5.41 1.13 -1.04
N CYS A 339 5.47 0.19 -0.09
CA CYS A 339 4.69 0.24 1.15
C CYS A 339 5.65 0.51 2.31
N GLU A 340 5.41 1.59 3.04
CA GLU A 340 6.41 2.16 3.92
C GLU A 340 5.82 2.41 5.30
N PRO A 341 6.20 1.61 6.30
CA PRO A 341 5.73 1.76 7.66
C PRO A 341 6.54 2.83 8.37
N PHE A 342 5.85 3.66 9.15
CA PHE A 342 6.45 4.72 9.94
C PHE A 342 6.26 4.45 11.43
N MET A 343 7.26 4.83 12.22
CA MET A 343 7.25 4.76 13.67
C MET A 343 7.64 6.11 14.26
N LEU A 344 6.83 6.62 15.20
CA LEU A 344 7.17 7.82 15.96
C LEU A 344 8.11 7.51 17.10
N ILE A 345 9.21 8.23 17.20
CA ILE A 345 10.17 8.10 18.29
C ILE A 345 10.26 9.43 19.05
N ASN A 346 10.00 9.38 20.36
CA ASN A 346 10.13 10.49 21.30
C ASN A 346 11.08 10.05 22.41
N LEU A 347 12.22 10.72 22.59
CA LEU A 347 13.20 10.31 23.58
C LEU A 347 13.63 11.50 24.44
N PHE A 348 13.35 11.41 25.75
CA PHE A 348 13.97 12.27 26.76
C PHE A 348 15.41 11.83 27.04
N PRO A 349 16.25 12.69 27.64
CA PRO A 349 17.62 12.32 28.03
C PRO A 349 17.67 10.99 28.80
N GLY A 350 18.57 10.10 28.38
CA GLY A 350 18.77 8.78 29.00
C GLY A 350 17.80 7.69 28.53
N GLN A 351 16.72 8.04 27.83
CA GLN A 351 15.76 7.04 27.32
C GLN A 351 16.26 6.39 26.03
N GLY A 352 15.83 5.15 25.81
CA GLY A 352 15.98 4.46 24.54
C GLY A 352 14.68 3.80 24.09
N ARG A 353 14.58 3.56 22.78
CA ARG A 353 13.51 2.77 22.18
C ARG A 353 14.13 1.62 21.40
N GLU A 354 13.59 0.44 21.60
CA GLU A 354 13.93 -0.76 20.87
C GLU A 354 12.73 -1.22 20.03
N TRP A 355 13.01 -1.76 18.84
CA TRP A 355 12.00 -2.42 18.00
C TRP A 355 12.64 -3.45 17.09
N GLN A 356 11.85 -4.42 16.68
CA GLN A 356 12.27 -5.54 15.85
C GLN A 356 11.38 -5.65 14.61
N SER A 357 11.99 -6.15 13.54
CA SER A 357 11.29 -6.51 12.33
C SER A 357 11.90 -7.76 11.72
N TRP A 358 11.14 -8.51 10.96
CA TRP A 358 11.68 -9.56 10.10
C TRP A 358 11.14 -9.44 8.69
N ARG A 359 12.02 -9.75 7.74
CA ARG A 359 11.76 -9.73 6.30
C ARG A 359 11.84 -11.15 5.79
N GLY A 360 10.68 -11.76 5.57
CA GLY A 360 10.56 -13.14 5.11
C GLY A 360 10.22 -13.21 3.63
N ALA A 361 10.76 -14.20 2.92
CA ALA A 361 10.39 -14.50 1.55
C ALA A 361 10.07 -15.98 1.38
N GLY A 362 9.35 -16.29 0.30
CA GLY A 362 9.09 -17.66 -0.11
C GLY A 362 8.27 -17.72 -1.39
N GLN A 363 7.77 -18.91 -1.71
CA GLN A 363 6.99 -19.15 -2.92
C GLN A 363 5.81 -20.10 -2.65
N GLY A 364 4.72 -19.89 -3.37
CA GLY A 364 3.53 -20.75 -3.37
C GLY A 364 2.30 -20.13 -2.72
N LEU A 365 2.27 -18.82 -2.43
CA LEU A 365 1.05 -18.17 -1.96
C LEU A 365 0.45 -17.25 -3.02
N SER A 366 -0.88 -17.15 -3.05
CA SER A 366 -1.62 -16.22 -3.92
C SER A 366 -1.92 -14.89 -3.24
N GLY A 367 -1.82 -14.85 -1.91
CA GLY A 367 -1.93 -13.69 -1.06
C GLY A 367 -1.44 -14.03 0.35
N VAL A 368 -1.65 -13.11 1.30
CA VAL A 368 -1.42 -13.39 2.72
C VAL A 368 -2.58 -12.85 3.53
N LYS A 369 -3.14 -13.70 4.39
CA LYS A 369 -4.27 -13.38 5.27
C LYS A 369 -3.85 -13.27 6.74
N GLY A 370 -2.68 -13.80 7.09
CA GLY A 370 -2.05 -13.67 8.39
C GLY A 370 -0.62 -14.20 8.42
N GLN A 371 0.03 -13.97 9.55
CA GLN A 371 1.40 -14.41 9.80
C GLN A 371 1.59 -14.78 11.28
N GLY A 372 2.64 -15.51 11.56
CA GLY A 372 3.07 -15.90 12.89
C GLY A 372 4.57 -16.17 12.95
N PRO A 373 5.11 -16.55 14.12
CA PRO A 373 6.55 -16.74 14.31
C PRO A 373 7.16 -17.80 13.38
N GLY A 374 6.39 -18.77 12.91
CA GLY A 374 6.87 -19.86 12.04
C GLY A 374 6.57 -19.69 10.55
N GLY A 375 5.70 -18.77 10.14
CA GLY A 375 5.34 -18.63 8.72
C GLY A 375 4.16 -17.70 8.40
N MET A 376 3.72 -17.76 7.15
CA MET A 376 2.59 -17.02 6.59
C MET A 376 1.44 -17.98 6.27
N VAL A 377 0.21 -17.46 6.27
CA VAL A 377 -0.97 -18.23 5.87
C VAL A 377 -1.79 -17.50 4.81
N ASP A 378 -2.29 -18.27 3.85
CA ASP A 378 -3.26 -17.86 2.83
C ASP A 378 -4.46 -18.82 2.86
N TRP A 379 -5.60 -18.36 2.37
CA TRP A 379 -6.74 -19.23 2.07
C TRP A 379 -7.57 -18.71 0.91
N VAL A 380 -7.98 -19.64 0.05
CA VAL A 380 -8.71 -19.37 -1.18
C VAL A 380 -9.78 -20.43 -1.41
N LEU A 381 -10.85 -20.08 -2.12
CA LEU A 381 -11.81 -21.08 -2.59
C LEU A 381 -11.25 -21.83 -3.80
N ALA A 382 -11.31 -23.16 -3.75
CA ALA A 382 -10.76 -24.05 -4.76
C ALA A 382 -11.79 -24.37 -5.85
N VAL A 383 -11.56 -23.88 -7.09
CA VAL A 383 -12.29 -24.25 -8.35
C VAL A 383 -13.80 -23.87 -8.29
N PRO A 384 -14.50 -23.61 -9.42
CA PRO A 384 -15.77 -22.88 -9.36
C PRO A 384 -16.80 -23.54 -8.45
N ALA A 385 -17.53 -22.72 -7.71
CA ALA A 385 -18.56 -23.20 -6.81
C ALA A 385 -19.63 -23.99 -7.59
N GLU A 386 -19.72 -25.31 -7.37
CA GLU A 386 -20.85 -26.10 -7.85
C GLU A 386 -22.02 -25.89 -6.88
N ASN A 387 -23.16 -25.42 -7.39
CA ASN A 387 -24.37 -25.16 -6.59
C ASN A 387 -24.18 -24.15 -5.43
N GLY A 388 -23.20 -23.24 -5.54
CA GLY A 388 -22.93 -22.22 -4.51
C GLY A 388 -22.08 -22.73 -3.34
N GLU A 389 -21.53 -23.94 -3.43
CA GLU A 389 -20.58 -24.50 -2.47
C GLU A 389 -19.19 -24.66 -3.08
N ALA A 390 -18.15 -24.45 -2.28
CA ALA A 390 -16.76 -24.65 -2.68
C ALA A 390 -15.93 -25.28 -1.56
N GLU A 391 -14.79 -25.87 -1.88
CA GLU A 391 -13.77 -26.21 -0.88
C GLU A 391 -12.92 -24.97 -0.57
N LEU A 392 -12.57 -24.79 0.69
CA LEU A 392 -11.58 -23.82 1.15
C LEU A 392 -10.22 -24.49 1.18
N GLU A 393 -9.29 -24.01 0.36
CA GLU A 393 -7.88 -24.40 0.43
C GLU A 393 -7.16 -23.46 1.41
N ILE A 394 -6.52 -24.03 2.43
CA ILE A 394 -5.62 -23.32 3.34
C ILE A 394 -4.19 -23.65 2.94
N ALA A 395 -3.34 -22.63 2.79
CA ALA A 395 -1.93 -22.79 2.51
C ALA A 395 -1.09 -22.15 3.64
N PHE A 396 -0.23 -22.93 4.28
CA PHE A 396 0.76 -22.44 5.25
C PHE A 396 2.16 -22.51 4.65
N LEU A 397 2.81 -21.35 4.54
CA LEU A 397 4.17 -21.21 4.05
C LEU A 397 5.12 -20.95 5.22
N PRO A 398 5.95 -21.92 5.63
CA PRO A 398 6.86 -21.72 6.73
C PRO A 398 8.11 -20.91 6.34
N TYR A 399 8.75 -20.28 7.32
CA TYR A 399 10.06 -19.63 7.14
C TYR A 399 11.25 -20.59 7.14
N ARG A 400 11.04 -21.86 7.47
CA ARG A 400 12.06 -22.91 7.43
C ARG A 400 11.43 -24.24 7.08
N ALA A 401 12.24 -25.23 6.71
CA ALA A 401 11.73 -26.58 6.49
C ALA A 401 11.19 -27.16 7.81
N TRP A 402 10.00 -27.75 7.76
CA TRP A 402 9.37 -28.45 8.86
C TRP A 402 8.87 -29.81 8.40
N GLN A 403 8.94 -30.79 9.31
CA GLN A 403 8.32 -32.10 9.17
C GLN A 403 7.19 -32.22 10.20
N ASP A 404 6.25 -33.13 9.95
CA ASP A 404 5.18 -33.50 10.89
C ASP A 404 4.38 -32.29 11.44
N LEU A 405 3.90 -31.46 10.51
CA LEU A 405 3.08 -30.30 10.84
C LEU A 405 1.65 -30.70 11.17
N THR A 406 1.10 -30.12 12.23
CA THR A 406 -0.33 -30.16 12.51
C THR A 406 -0.96 -28.82 12.14
N LEU A 407 -1.98 -28.85 11.27
CA LEU A 407 -2.82 -27.68 10.98
C LEU A 407 -4.22 -27.92 11.53
N SER A 408 -4.66 -27.04 12.43
CA SER A 408 -6.04 -27.03 12.94
C SER A 408 -6.80 -25.86 12.34
N LEU A 409 -7.92 -26.15 11.70
CA LEU A 409 -8.82 -25.16 11.12
C LEU A 409 -10.17 -25.22 11.85
N SER A 410 -10.66 -24.06 12.27
CA SER A 410 -12.03 -23.87 12.76
C SER A 410 -12.75 -22.87 11.87
N VAL A 411 -13.92 -23.24 11.37
CA VAL A 411 -14.79 -22.42 10.51
C VAL A 411 -16.15 -22.28 11.19
N GLU A 412 -16.52 -21.06 11.55
CA GLU A 412 -17.81 -20.71 12.13
C GLU A 412 -18.62 -19.87 11.13
N ASP A 413 -19.76 -20.39 10.64
CA ASP A 413 -20.74 -19.60 9.89
C ASP A 413 -21.37 -18.58 10.86
N ILE A 414 -21.15 -17.29 10.63
CA ILE A 414 -21.58 -16.24 11.57
C ILE A 414 -23.11 -16.13 11.64
N ALA A 415 -23.79 -16.35 10.51
CA ALA A 415 -25.24 -16.23 10.43
C ALA A 415 -25.93 -17.39 11.17
N ASN A 416 -25.42 -18.61 10.99
CA ASN A 416 -26.02 -19.82 11.56
C ASN A 416 -25.41 -20.23 12.91
N ARG A 417 -24.30 -19.61 13.31
CA ARG A 417 -23.46 -19.99 14.47
C ARG A 417 -23.02 -21.46 14.43
N GLU A 418 -22.94 -22.03 13.23
CA GLU A 418 -22.48 -23.40 13.04
C GLU A 418 -20.96 -23.40 12.99
N ARG A 419 -20.32 -24.14 13.91
CA ARG A 419 -18.87 -24.27 13.98
C ARG A 419 -18.44 -25.67 13.59
N ARG A 420 -17.53 -25.75 12.62
CA ARG A 420 -16.85 -26.98 12.21
C ARG A 420 -15.36 -26.84 12.46
N GLN A 421 -14.75 -27.88 12.99
CA GLN A 421 -13.32 -27.92 13.26
C GLN A 421 -12.72 -29.18 12.67
N GLN A 422 -11.56 -29.04 12.04
CA GLN A 422 -10.83 -30.15 11.46
C GLN A 422 -9.34 -29.97 11.72
N GLN A 423 -8.67 -31.07 12.00
CA GLN A 423 -7.23 -31.14 12.17
C GLN A 423 -6.64 -31.97 11.02
N PHE A 424 -5.54 -31.48 10.47
CA PHE A 424 -4.82 -32.08 9.36
C PHE A 424 -3.39 -32.38 9.81
N GLN A 425 -2.91 -33.57 9.49
CA GLN A 425 -1.53 -33.99 9.69
C GLN A 425 -0.79 -33.90 8.35
N GLY A 426 0.22 -33.04 8.28
CA GLY A 426 1.00 -32.76 7.08
C GLY A 426 2.38 -33.43 7.15
N ARG A 427 2.82 -34.04 6.04
CA ARG A 427 4.12 -34.73 5.95
C ARG A 427 5.32 -33.78 6.09
N GLY A 428 5.18 -32.52 5.67
CA GLY A 428 6.18 -31.46 5.79
C GLY A 428 5.87 -30.26 4.90
N ALA A 429 6.58 -29.16 5.10
CA ALA A 429 6.52 -27.96 4.25
C ALA A 429 7.86 -27.21 4.28
N THR A 430 8.13 -26.44 3.23
CA THR A 430 9.35 -25.63 3.08
C THR A 430 9.02 -24.22 2.60
N PRO A 431 9.95 -23.26 2.67
CA PRO A 431 9.77 -21.92 2.10
C PRO A 431 9.43 -21.87 0.61
N GLY A 432 9.62 -22.96 -0.15
CA GLY A 432 9.23 -23.08 -1.56
C GLY A 432 8.04 -24.01 -1.82
N GLU A 433 7.57 -24.74 -0.81
CA GLU A 433 6.50 -25.72 -0.93
C GLU A 433 5.59 -25.65 0.32
N PRO A 434 4.50 -24.86 0.28
CA PRO A 434 3.62 -24.68 1.43
C PRO A 434 2.83 -25.95 1.74
N LEU A 435 2.48 -26.14 3.02
CA LEU A 435 1.50 -27.13 3.42
C LEU A 435 0.12 -26.68 2.93
N ARG A 436 -0.52 -27.48 2.06
CA ARG A 436 -1.89 -27.24 1.59
C ARG A 436 -2.85 -28.26 2.15
N VAL A 437 -3.99 -27.78 2.62
CA VAL A 437 -5.10 -28.63 3.06
C VAL A 437 -6.41 -28.09 2.51
N ARG A 438 -7.38 -28.97 2.33
CA ARG A 438 -8.72 -28.59 1.87
C ARG A 438 -9.74 -28.87 2.95
N PHE A 439 -10.67 -27.94 3.10
CA PHE A 439 -11.77 -28.00 4.04
C PHE A 439 -13.06 -27.66 3.32
N GLY A 440 -14.13 -28.41 3.53
CA GLY A 440 -15.40 -28.07 2.91
C GLY A 440 -16.39 -29.22 2.87
N PRO A 441 -17.53 -29.00 2.20
CA PRO A 441 -17.88 -27.77 1.46
C PRO A 441 -18.18 -26.58 2.39
N VAL A 442 -17.96 -25.36 1.90
CA VAL A 442 -18.41 -24.09 2.49
C VAL A 442 -19.31 -23.36 1.48
N GLN A 443 -20.34 -22.69 1.97
CA GLN A 443 -21.24 -21.89 1.15
C GLN A 443 -20.54 -20.59 0.75
N VAL A 444 -20.48 -20.31 -0.55
CA VAL A 444 -19.89 -19.11 -1.13
C VAL A 444 -20.81 -17.91 -0.91
N GLY A 445 -20.21 -16.75 -0.64
CA GLY A 445 -20.92 -15.50 -0.37
C GLY A 445 -21.36 -15.31 1.08
N ARG A 446 -21.01 -16.22 2.00
CA ARG A 446 -21.33 -16.10 3.43
C ARG A 446 -20.15 -15.58 4.26
N ASP A 447 -20.48 -14.99 5.40
CA ASP A 447 -19.53 -14.52 6.41
C ASP A 447 -19.14 -15.64 7.37
N TYR A 448 -17.83 -15.87 7.51
CA TYR A 448 -17.28 -16.89 8.39
C TYR A 448 -16.25 -16.32 9.34
N ARG A 449 -16.18 -16.85 10.56
CA ARG A 449 -14.99 -16.73 11.40
C ARG A 449 -14.10 -17.96 11.20
N LEU A 450 -12.95 -17.73 10.58
CA LEU A 450 -11.88 -18.70 10.34
C LEU A 450 -10.82 -18.56 11.42
N GLN A 451 -10.41 -19.67 12.02
CA GLN A 451 -9.23 -19.74 12.87
C GLN A 451 -8.30 -20.83 12.34
N VAL A 452 -7.07 -20.45 11.99
CA VAL A 452 -6.01 -21.34 11.52
C VAL A 452 -4.90 -21.37 12.56
N GLN A 453 -4.60 -22.56 13.07
CA GLN A 453 -3.49 -22.79 13.97
C GLN A 453 -2.55 -23.81 13.34
N VAL A 454 -1.25 -23.55 13.39
CA VAL A 454 -0.22 -24.48 12.90
C VAL A 454 0.79 -24.73 14.01
N SER A 455 1.13 -25.99 14.23
CA SER A 455 2.16 -26.40 15.19
C SER A 455 3.07 -27.49 14.62
N ALA A 456 4.27 -27.58 15.18
CA ALA A 456 5.22 -28.69 14.99
C ALA A 456 5.54 -29.27 16.38
N GLY A 457 4.95 -30.42 16.71
CA GLY A 457 4.94 -30.91 18.09
C GLY A 457 4.28 -29.88 19.04
N ASP A 458 5.01 -29.47 20.07
CA ASP A 458 4.57 -28.48 21.06
C ASP A 458 4.80 -27.01 20.63
N GLU A 459 5.54 -26.77 19.54
CA GLU A 459 5.84 -25.41 19.06
C GLU A 459 4.67 -24.85 18.22
N GLN A 460 4.04 -23.77 18.69
CA GLN A 460 3.03 -23.05 17.93
C GLN A 460 3.69 -22.10 16.92
N LEU A 461 3.49 -22.39 15.63
CA LEU A 461 4.08 -21.66 14.51
C LEU A 461 3.18 -20.52 14.01
N LEU A 462 1.87 -20.68 14.16
CA LEU A 462 0.87 -19.75 13.66
C LEU A 462 -0.43 -19.87 14.48
N ASP A 463 -1.06 -18.73 14.81
CA ASP A 463 -2.44 -18.65 15.29
C ASP A 463 -3.08 -17.39 14.71
N VAL A 464 -3.96 -17.59 13.73
CA VAL A 464 -4.60 -16.50 12.99
C VAL A 464 -6.10 -16.71 13.05
N SER A 465 -6.82 -15.72 13.57
CA SER A 465 -8.28 -15.68 13.57
C SER A 465 -8.81 -14.50 12.77
N ARG A 466 -9.81 -14.75 11.92
CA ARG A 466 -10.31 -13.83 10.91
C ARG A 466 -11.80 -14.03 10.61
N GLU A 467 -12.58 -12.97 10.60
CA GLU A 467 -13.94 -12.93 10.07
C GLU A 467 -13.97 -12.48 8.59
N GLU A 468 -14.25 -13.36 7.64
CA GLU A 468 -14.20 -13.06 6.20
C GLU A 468 -15.43 -13.59 5.46
N THR A 469 -15.90 -12.82 4.47
CA THR A 469 -16.85 -13.32 3.49
C THR A 469 -16.10 -14.17 2.47
N LEU A 470 -16.35 -15.49 2.43
CA LEU A 470 -15.72 -16.37 1.46
C LEU A 470 -16.38 -16.21 0.08
N ARG A 471 -15.65 -15.74 -0.93
CA ARG A 471 -16.15 -15.53 -2.31
C ARG A 471 -15.25 -16.22 -3.34
N ASP A 472 -15.84 -16.74 -4.41
CA ASP A 472 -15.12 -17.41 -5.49
C ASP A 472 -14.37 -16.35 -6.30
N LYS A 473 -13.10 -16.15 -5.93
CA LYS A 473 -12.20 -15.07 -6.33
C LYS A 473 -12.74 -13.65 -6.08
N PRO A 474 -12.01 -12.79 -5.35
CA PRO A 474 -12.35 -11.40 -5.26
C PRO A 474 -11.77 -10.64 -6.46
N ARG A 475 -12.09 -11.07 -7.69
CA ARG A 475 -12.41 -10.04 -8.66
C ARG A 475 -13.74 -9.53 -8.18
N THR A 476 -13.82 -8.30 -7.73
CA THR A 476 -15.14 -7.69 -7.64
C THR A 476 -15.78 -7.75 -9.02
N THR A 477 -16.68 -8.68 -9.17
CA THR A 477 -17.62 -8.70 -10.27
C THR A 477 -18.64 -7.62 -9.95
N TRP A 478 -18.76 -6.60 -10.81
CA TRP A 478 -20.01 -5.83 -10.83
C TRP A 478 -21.09 -6.71 -11.45
N GLN A 479 -22.34 -6.50 -11.06
CA GLN A 479 -23.46 -7.22 -11.65
C GLN A 479 -23.80 -6.59 -13.00
N GLY A 480 -23.63 -7.35 -14.07
CA GLY A 480 -24.06 -6.97 -15.41
C GLY A 480 -22.92 -6.69 -16.39
N ASP A 481 -23.31 -6.61 -17.65
CA ASP A 481 -22.46 -6.28 -18.80
C ASP A 481 -23.34 -5.44 -19.74
N ALA A 482 -22.83 -4.29 -20.17
CA ALA A 482 -23.54 -3.42 -21.09
C ALA A 482 -23.64 -4.00 -22.51
N LYS A 483 -22.92 -5.09 -22.82
CA LYS A 483 -23.00 -5.85 -24.08
C LYS A 483 -22.86 -4.96 -25.32
N GLY A 484 -21.96 -3.98 -25.25
CA GLY A 484 -21.72 -3.02 -26.33
C GLY A 484 -22.71 -1.87 -26.42
N ALA A 485 -23.60 -1.67 -25.44
CA ALA A 485 -24.49 -0.51 -25.41
C ALA A 485 -23.71 0.81 -25.53
N GLY A 486 -24.26 1.77 -26.28
CA GLY A 486 -23.60 3.06 -26.51
C GLY A 486 -23.57 3.92 -25.26
N ALA A 487 -22.40 4.47 -24.94
CA ALA A 487 -22.23 5.47 -23.90
C ALA A 487 -21.60 6.76 -24.48
N LEU A 488 -22.26 7.90 -24.25
CA LEU A 488 -21.74 9.22 -24.58
C LEU A 488 -21.08 9.84 -23.35
N LEU A 489 -19.80 10.17 -23.43
CA LEU A 489 -19.06 10.84 -22.36
C LEU A 489 -18.75 12.29 -22.78
N PHE A 490 -19.49 13.25 -22.22
CA PHE A 490 -19.18 14.67 -22.33
C PHE A 490 -18.13 15.07 -21.30
N ALA A 491 -17.00 15.59 -21.77
CA ALA A 491 -15.81 15.81 -20.96
C ALA A 491 -15.13 17.15 -21.29
N HIS A 492 -14.37 17.67 -20.33
CA HIS A 492 -13.38 18.71 -20.64
C HIS A 492 -12.18 18.08 -21.35
N LEU A 493 -11.83 18.63 -22.52
CA LEU A 493 -10.63 18.24 -23.27
C LEU A 493 -9.54 19.31 -23.10
N ARG A 494 -8.27 18.89 -22.99
CA ARG A 494 -7.11 19.80 -22.92
C ARG A 494 -6.20 19.58 -24.12
N ARG A 495 -5.63 20.65 -24.67
CA ARG A 495 -4.57 20.53 -25.66
C ARG A 495 -3.30 20.03 -24.98
N ASP A 496 -2.69 18.98 -25.53
CA ASP A 496 -1.35 18.56 -25.15
C ASP A 496 -0.26 19.45 -25.80
N ASP A 497 1.00 19.12 -25.55
CA ASP A 497 2.16 19.88 -26.08
C ASP A 497 2.22 19.84 -27.62
N ALA A 498 1.57 18.85 -28.25
CA ALA A 498 1.41 18.74 -29.70
C ALA A 498 0.17 19.48 -30.24
N GLY A 499 -0.62 20.09 -29.35
CA GLY A 499 -1.84 20.81 -29.69
C GLY A 499 -3.08 19.93 -29.89
N GLU A 500 -2.98 18.62 -29.67
CA GLU A 500 -4.09 17.68 -29.80
C GLU A 500 -5.00 17.73 -28.56
N LEU A 501 -6.32 17.68 -28.77
CA LEU A 501 -7.27 17.59 -27.67
C LEU A 501 -7.21 16.19 -27.05
N LYS A 502 -6.79 16.13 -25.79
CA LYS A 502 -6.75 14.91 -24.97
C LYS A 502 -7.77 14.99 -23.84
N PRO A 503 -8.44 13.88 -23.49
CA PRO A 503 -9.28 13.82 -22.31
C PRO A 503 -8.49 14.12 -21.05
N THR A 504 -9.09 14.82 -20.09
CA THR A 504 -8.51 14.98 -18.75
C THR A 504 -8.41 13.63 -18.04
N ARG A 505 -7.61 13.55 -16.96
CA ARG A 505 -7.49 12.32 -16.14
C ARG A 505 -8.84 11.80 -15.63
N VAL A 506 -9.74 12.69 -15.20
CA VAL A 506 -11.10 12.33 -14.76
C VAL A 506 -11.88 11.66 -15.88
N SER A 507 -11.80 12.20 -17.10
CA SER A 507 -12.49 11.66 -18.27
C SER A 507 -11.90 10.32 -18.73
N GLN A 508 -10.58 10.14 -18.62
CA GLN A 508 -9.94 8.85 -18.84
C GLN A 508 -10.42 7.80 -17.83
N PHE A 509 -10.60 8.21 -16.58
CA PHE A 509 -11.10 7.34 -15.52
C PHE A 509 -12.51 6.83 -15.82
N TRP A 510 -13.44 7.73 -16.19
CA TRP A 510 -14.78 7.37 -16.65
C TRP A 510 -14.75 6.45 -17.87
N ARG A 511 -13.96 6.81 -18.90
CA ARG A 511 -13.83 5.99 -20.12
C ARG A 511 -13.45 4.55 -19.76
N HIS A 512 -12.45 4.36 -18.91
CA HIS A 512 -11.98 3.04 -18.52
C HIS A 512 -13.03 2.26 -17.72
N GLY A 513 -13.71 2.92 -16.77
CA GLY A 513 -14.79 2.27 -16.00
C GLY A 513 -15.95 1.81 -16.90
N LEU A 514 -16.34 2.63 -17.87
CA LEU A 514 -17.39 2.30 -18.84
C LEU A 514 -16.97 1.17 -19.80
N GLN A 515 -15.75 1.22 -20.34
CA GLN A 515 -15.22 0.17 -21.21
C GLN A 515 -15.11 -1.17 -20.46
N ALA A 516 -14.66 -1.14 -19.21
CA ALA A 516 -14.62 -2.33 -18.36
C ALA A 516 -16.01 -2.93 -18.17
N ALA A 517 -17.03 -2.08 -17.96
CA ALA A 517 -18.43 -2.49 -17.85
C ALA A 517 -19.08 -2.95 -19.18
N GLY A 518 -18.34 -2.97 -20.29
CA GLY A 518 -18.80 -3.46 -21.59
C GLY A 518 -19.49 -2.42 -22.49
N PHE A 519 -19.41 -1.12 -22.17
CA PHE A 519 -20.00 -0.08 -23.01
C PHE A 519 -19.14 0.23 -24.24
N ALA A 520 -19.80 0.59 -25.35
CA ALA A 520 -19.17 1.24 -26.49
C ALA A 520 -19.08 2.76 -26.23
N VAL A 521 -17.92 3.23 -25.77
CA VAL A 521 -17.72 4.61 -25.29
C VAL A 521 -17.28 5.54 -26.41
N SER A 522 -17.96 6.69 -26.55
CA SER A 522 -17.50 7.83 -27.36
C SER A 522 -17.34 9.07 -26.48
N ILE A 523 -16.27 9.84 -26.71
CA ILE A 523 -15.89 11.00 -25.88
C ILE A 523 -15.99 12.26 -26.72
N HIS A 524 -16.65 13.28 -26.17
CA HIS A 524 -16.96 14.52 -26.87
C HIS A 524 -16.74 15.73 -25.96
N ASP A 525 -16.38 16.88 -26.54
CA ASP A 525 -16.45 18.16 -25.84
C ASP A 525 -17.92 18.53 -25.57
N VAL A 526 -18.14 19.31 -24.53
CA VAL A 526 -19.49 19.74 -24.10
C VAL A 526 -20.23 20.57 -25.16
N ASN A 527 -19.51 21.12 -26.14
CA ASN A 527 -20.06 21.91 -27.24
C ASN A 527 -20.09 21.17 -28.59
N ASP A 528 -19.60 19.93 -28.66
CA ASP A 528 -19.58 19.19 -29.93
C ASP A 528 -21.01 18.98 -30.43
N GLU A 529 -21.19 19.16 -31.75
CA GLU A 529 -22.40 18.78 -32.46
C GLU A 529 -22.26 17.31 -32.87
N LEU A 530 -23.11 16.45 -32.31
CA LEU A 530 -23.04 15.00 -32.55
C LEU A 530 -24.04 14.56 -33.60
N ASP A 531 -23.64 13.57 -34.41
CA ASP A 531 -24.51 12.92 -35.38
C ASP A 531 -25.72 12.25 -34.70
N SER A 532 -26.88 12.29 -35.35
CA SER A 532 -28.12 11.69 -34.84
C SER A 532 -27.98 10.20 -34.49
N ALA A 533 -27.17 9.46 -35.25
CA ALA A 533 -26.92 8.05 -35.00
C ALA A 533 -26.20 7.78 -33.66
N LEU A 534 -25.39 8.72 -33.16
CA LEU A 534 -24.76 8.59 -31.84
C LEU A 534 -25.79 8.73 -30.72
N TRP A 535 -26.73 9.66 -30.87
CA TRP A 535 -27.82 9.85 -29.92
C TRP A 535 -28.78 8.66 -29.90
N GLU A 536 -29.19 8.14 -31.06
CA GLU A 536 -30.14 7.02 -31.16
C GLU A 536 -29.60 5.73 -30.52
N ASN A 537 -28.29 5.50 -30.56
CA ASN A 537 -27.66 4.31 -30.01
C ASN A 537 -27.23 4.47 -28.53
N ALA A 538 -27.35 5.67 -27.96
CA ALA A 538 -26.93 5.94 -26.60
C ALA A 538 -27.92 5.38 -25.57
N ARG A 539 -27.44 4.49 -24.71
CA ARG A 539 -28.17 3.99 -23.53
C ARG A 539 -27.74 4.67 -22.24
N LEU A 540 -26.59 5.33 -22.27
CA LEU A 540 -26.04 6.09 -21.16
C LEU A 540 -25.43 7.39 -21.66
N VAL A 541 -25.69 8.47 -20.94
CA VAL A 541 -24.96 9.73 -21.07
C VAL A 541 -24.25 10.02 -19.74
N VAL A 542 -22.96 10.33 -19.82
CA VAL A 542 -22.16 10.80 -18.69
C VAL A 542 -21.70 12.23 -18.97
N ILE A 543 -22.05 13.16 -18.10
CA ILE A 543 -21.58 14.54 -18.12
C ILE A 543 -20.53 14.68 -17.01
N ALA A 544 -19.26 14.53 -17.39
CA ALA A 544 -18.09 14.71 -16.52
C ALA A 544 -17.43 16.07 -16.78
N ALA A 545 -18.27 17.11 -16.82
CA ALA A 545 -17.88 18.48 -17.08
C ALA A 545 -18.79 19.44 -16.31
N GLY A 546 -18.26 20.62 -15.97
CA GLY A 546 -18.99 21.60 -15.17
C GLY A 546 -20.16 22.28 -15.90
N ARG A 547 -20.31 22.08 -17.22
CA ARG A 547 -21.39 22.65 -18.02
C ARG A 547 -21.67 21.76 -19.24
N ILE A 548 -22.85 21.89 -19.82
CA ILE A 548 -23.24 21.30 -21.10
C ILE A 548 -23.94 22.37 -21.95
N SER A 549 -23.82 22.29 -23.29
CA SER A 549 -24.54 23.22 -24.16
C SER A 549 -26.06 23.03 -24.05
N PRO A 550 -26.89 24.09 -24.16
CA PRO A 550 -28.35 23.95 -24.11
C PRO A 550 -28.92 23.04 -25.21
N ALA A 551 -28.25 22.96 -26.37
CA ALA A 551 -28.66 22.08 -27.46
C ALA A 551 -28.46 20.60 -27.09
N ASN A 552 -27.29 20.26 -26.54
CA ASN A 552 -26.99 18.89 -26.10
C ASN A 552 -27.84 18.51 -24.88
N LEU A 553 -28.09 19.43 -23.94
CA LEU A 553 -28.95 19.18 -22.79
C LEU A 553 -30.37 18.75 -23.20
N ARG A 554 -30.97 19.41 -24.20
CA ARG A 554 -32.29 19.02 -24.71
C ARG A 554 -32.29 17.61 -25.33
N GLN A 555 -31.23 17.22 -26.02
CA GLN A 555 -31.10 15.87 -26.56
C GLN A 555 -30.98 14.83 -25.43
N VAL A 556 -30.20 15.14 -24.40
CA VAL A 556 -30.08 14.31 -23.20
C VAL A 556 -31.44 14.14 -22.52
N GLU A 557 -32.21 15.22 -22.34
CA GLU A 557 -33.57 15.14 -21.76
C GLU A 557 -34.49 14.20 -22.53
N ASN A 558 -34.50 14.31 -23.87
CA ASN A 558 -35.32 13.47 -24.73
C ASN A 558 -34.94 11.99 -24.59
N LEU A 559 -33.64 11.69 -24.60
CA LEU A 559 -33.13 10.32 -24.44
C LEU A 559 -33.48 9.74 -23.07
N VAL A 560 -33.26 10.51 -22.00
CA VAL A 560 -33.53 10.04 -20.64
C VAL A 560 -35.03 9.82 -20.43
N ARG A 561 -35.89 10.72 -20.95
CA ARG A 561 -37.35 10.49 -20.94
C ARG A 561 -37.73 9.21 -21.67
N GLY A 562 -37.03 8.87 -22.75
CA GLY A 562 -37.19 7.66 -23.55
C GLY A 562 -36.55 6.40 -22.97
N GLY A 563 -35.90 6.46 -21.81
CA GLY A 563 -35.33 5.29 -21.13
C GLY A 563 -33.80 5.20 -21.14
N ALA A 564 -33.08 6.24 -21.57
CA ALA A 564 -31.63 6.28 -21.37
C ALA A 564 -31.26 6.68 -19.92
N GLY A 565 -30.08 6.28 -19.47
CA GLY A 565 -29.50 6.73 -18.21
C GLY A 565 -28.73 8.04 -18.34
N LEU A 566 -28.72 8.86 -17.28
CA LEU A 566 -27.85 10.03 -17.15
C LEU A 566 -27.05 10.01 -15.85
N VAL A 567 -25.74 10.16 -15.95
CA VAL A 567 -24.86 10.48 -14.82
C VAL A 567 -24.27 11.87 -15.00
N VAL A 568 -24.46 12.74 -14.01
CA VAL A 568 -23.80 14.05 -13.94
C VAL A 568 -22.79 14.01 -12.80
N GLN A 569 -21.55 14.40 -13.07
CA GLN A 569 -20.46 14.21 -12.13
C GLN A 569 -19.63 15.47 -11.87
N GLY A 570 -19.30 15.67 -10.59
CA GLY A 570 -18.43 16.72 -10.10
C GLY A 570 -19.17 18.03 -9.84
N THR A 571 -18.40 19.11 -9.74
CA THR A 571 -18.92 20.46 -9.56
C THR A 571 -19.49 20.99 -10.87
N ILE A 572 -20.79 21.30 -10.86
CA ILE A 572 -21.52 21.85 -12.01
C ILE A 572 -21.85 23.34 -11.81
N ASP A 573 -21.91 24.10 -12.89
CA ASP A 573 -22.64 25.37 -12.90
C ASP A 573 -24.13 25.05 -13.03
N PHE A 574 -24.86 25.17 -11.92
CA PHE A 574 -26.29 24.86 -11.86
C PHE A 574 -27.12 25.68 -12.86
N ARG A 575 -26.65 26.87 -13.26
CA ARG A 575 -27.32 27.70 -14.29
C ARG A 575 -27.37 27.00 -15.65
N GLY A 576 -26.39 26.14 -15.95
CA GLY A 576 -26.41 25.31 -17.16
C GLY A 576 -27.60 24.35 -17.22
N PHE A 577 -28.28 24.13 -16.10
CA PHE A 577 -29.44 23.25 -15.96
C PHE A 577 -30.69 24.00 -15.47
N GLU A 578 -30.66 25.33 -15.30
CA GLU A 578 -31.77 26.07 -14.65
C GLU A 578 -33.11 25.99 -15.40
N LEU A 579 -33.05 25.73 -16.71
CA LEU A 579 -34.22 25.55 -17.58
C LEU A 579 -34.65 24.08 -17.70
N SER A 580 -34.00 23.19 -16.95
CA SER A 580 -34.22 21.76 -16.94
C SER A 580 -34.59 21.28 -15.54
N ASP A 581 -35.53 20.36 -15.44
CA ASP A 581 -35.87 19.67 -14.19
C ASP A 581 -35.22 18.28 -14.08
N ILE A 582 -34.27 17.97 -14.96
CA ILE A 582 -33.66 16.63 -15.08
C ILE A 582 -32.82 16.24 -13.87
N LEU A 583 -32.19 17.21 -13.20
CA LEU A 583 -31.29 16.93 -12.09
C LEU A 583 -32.06 16.42 -10.85
N PRO A 584 -31.46 15.51 -10.06
CA PRO A 584 -32.04 15.00 -8.82
C PRO A 584 -31.85 15.96 -7.63
N ILE A 585 -31.26 17.14 -7.86
CA ILE A 585 -31.05 18.20 -6.85
C ILE A 585 -31.95 19.40 -7.12
N SER A 586 -32.35 20.11 -6.06
CA SER A 586 -33.16 21.33 -6.16
C SER A 586 -32.28 22.59 -6.25
N SER A 587 -31.09 22.56 -5.65
CA SER A 587 -30.18 23.70 -5.62
C SER A 587 -28.75 23.30 -5.29
N VAL A 588 -27.80 24.17 -5.68
CA VAL A 588 -26.42 24.17 -5.18
C VAL A 588 -26.31 25.21 -4.07
N GLN A 589 -25.93 24.76 -2.88
CA GLN A 589 -25.84 25.58 -1.66
C GLN A 589 -24.47 26.26 -1.53
N GLY A 590 -23.45 25.72 -2.19
CA GLY A 590 -22.11 26.28 -2.19
C GLY A 590 -21.07 25.25 -2.57
N GLU A 591 -19.82 25.63 -2.42
CA GLU A 591 -18.67 24.77 -2.70
C GLU A 591 -17.71 24.83 -1.52
N LEU A 592 -17.20 23.67 -1.13
CA LEU A 592 -16.16 23.55 -0.14
C LEU A 592 -14.87 23.12 -0.83
N ASN A 593 -13.89 24.02 -0.83
CA ASN A 593 -12.55 23.71 -1.31
C ASN A 593 -11.75 23.06 -0.19
N LEU A 594 -11.66 21.74 -0.21
CA LEU A 594 -10.74 21.01 0.64
C LEU A 594 -9.37 21.01 0.00
N ARG A 595 -8.43 21.64 0.70
CA ARG A 595 -7.01 21.57 0.43
C ARG A 595 -6.35 21.10 1.71
N ALA A 596 -6.37 19.80 1.99
CA ALA A 596 -5.41 19.31 2.96
C ALA A 596 -4.03 19.69 2.41
N SER A 597 -3.28 20.50 3.17
CA SER A 597 -1.85 20.60 2.91
C SER A 597 -1.33 19.16 2.93
N ALA A 598 -0.73 18.72 1.83
CA ALA A 598 0.03 17.49 1.83
C ALA A 598 0.94 17.52 3.06
N PRO A 599 0.82 16.57 4.00
CA PRO A 599 1.75 16.46 5.09
C PRO A 599 3.16 16.55 4.55
N ARG A 600 4.04 17.25 5.26
CA ARG A 600 5.47 17.16 4.95
C ARG A 600 5.89 15.70 5.03
N ASP A 601 6.77 15.34 4.11
CA ASP A 601 7.10 13.95 3.81
C ASP A 601 7.54 13.17 5.06
N GLY A 602 6.89 12.03 5.34
CA GLY A 602 7.12 11.18 6.52
C GLY A 602 7.13 11.87 7.90
N THR A 603 6.41 12.98 8.07
CA THR A 603 6.33 13.70 9.36
C THR A 603 5.13 13.32 10.22
N ARG A 604 5.12 13.79 11.47
CA ARG A 604 3.99 13.65 12.40
C ARG A 604 2.66 14.22 11.90
N GLU A 605 2.68 15.07 10.88
CA GLU A 605 1.45 15.61 10.27
C GLU A 605 0.55 14.48 9.73
N PHE A 606 1.12 13.30 9.44
CA PHE A 606 0.35 12.10 9.08
C PHE A 606 -0.50 11.53 10.22
N THR A 607 -0.19 11.78 11.50
CA THR A 607 -1.02 11.24 12.60
C THR A 607 -2.36 11.93 12.76
N THR A 608 -2.50 13.14 12.23
CA THR A 608 -3.76 13.91 12.24
C THR A 608 -4.28 14.11 10.82
N ILE A 609 -3.83 13.30 9.84
CA ILE A 609 -4.18 13.56 8.45
C ILE A 609 -5.69 13.47 8.25
N ASN A 610 -6.32 12.43 8.79
CA ASN A 610 -7.76 12.18 8.71
C ASN A 610 -8.60 13.33 9.25
N ASP A 611 -8.11 14.12 10.22
CA ASP A 611 -8.82 15.28 10.75
C ASP A 611 -9.11 16.33 9.67
N ARG A 612 -8.30 16.37 8.62
CA ARG A 612 -8.37 17.36 7.53
C ARG A 612 -8.91 16.80 6.22
N LEU A 613 -9.29 15.52 6.23
CA LEU A 613 -9.77 14.81 5.04
C LEU A 613 -11.30 14.63 5.13
N TYR A 614 -11.93 14.40 3.99
CA TYR A 614 -13.33 13.99 3.90
C TYR A 614 -13.44 12.53 3.49
N HIS A 615 -14.58 11.89 3.73
CA HIS A 615 -14.90 10.62 3.12
C HIS A 615 -16.39 10.57 2.80
N LEU A 616 -16.80 9.55 2.05
CA LEU A 616 -18.18 9.30 1.69
C LEU A 616 -18.75 8.21 2.59
N VAL A 617 -19.94 8.42 3.12
CA VAL A 617 -20.67 7.40 3.89
C VAL A 617 -21.99 7.12 3.22
N ALA A 618 -22.49 5.90 3.36
CA ALA A 618 -23.87 5.63 2.97
C ALA A 618 -24.83 6.49 3.79
N ALA A 619 -25.87 7.00 3.13
CA ALA A 619 -26.82 7.90 3.78
C ALA A 619 -27.60 7.21 4.92
N ASP A 620 -27.88 5.92 4.77
CA ASP A 620 -28.59 5.05 5.72
C ASP A 620 -28.43 3.57 5.33
N ALA A 621 -29.01 2.66 6.13
CA ALA A 621 -28.98 1.22 5.87
C ALA A 621 -29.67 0.82 4.55
N ALA A 622 -30.71 1.55 4.13
CA ALA A 622 -31.39 1.26 2.88
C ALA A 622 -30.52 1.63 1.67
N ALA A 623 -29.74 2.72 1.76
CA ALA A 623 -28.79 3.14 0.74
C ALA A 623 -27.71 2.07 0.50
N LEU A 624 -27.23 1.41 1.56
CA LEU A 624 -26.27 0.30 1.45
C LEU A 624 -26.82 -0.89 0.64
N MET A 625 -28.14 -1.13 0.72
CA MET A 625 -28.81 -2.18 -0.04
C MET A 625 -29.20 -1.76 -1.46
N HIS A 626 -28.97 -0.50 -1.84
CA HIS A 626 -29.29 -0.03 -3.19
C HIS A 626 -28.36 -0.70 -4.22
N PRO A 627 -28.84 -1.10 -5.42
CA PRO A 627 -28.02 -1.79 -6.42
C PRO A 627 -26.75 -1.06 -6.85
N VAL A 628 -26.66 0.25 -6.65
CA VAL A 628 -25.43 1.04 -6.90
C VAL A 628 -24.34 0.77 -5.85
N LEU A 629 -24.71 0.49 -4.60
CA LEU A 629 -23.79 0.31 -3.47
C LEU A 629 -23.69 -1.15 -3.01
N ALA A 630 -24.72 -1.97 -3.29
CA ALA A 630 -24.82 -3.35 -2.86
C ALA A 630 -23.68 -4.20 -3.43
N GLY A 631 -23.03 -4.99 -2.56
CA GLY A 631 -21.98 -5.93 -2.95
C GLY A 631 -20.62 -5.30 -3.28
N LEU A 632 -20.53 -3.97 -3.37
CA LEU A 632 -19.24 -3.28 -3.43
C LEU A 632 -18.54 -3.42 -2.08
N PRO A 633 -17.27 -3.88 -2.03
CA PRO A 633 -16.45 -3.73 -0.83
C PRO A 633 -16.38 -2.25 -0.49
N LEU A 634 -17.16 -1.85 0.51
CA LEU A 634 -17.47 -0.47 0.82
C LEU A 634 -16.20 0.25 1.27
N TYR A 635 -15.62 1.00 0.34
CA TYR A 635 -14.62 2.02 0.60
C TYR A 635 -15.01 3.45 0.23
N PRO A 636 -16.29 3.85 0.21
CA PRO A 636 -16.58 5.28 0.18
C PRO A 636 -15.99 5.97 1.43
N GLU A 637 -15.77 5.22 2.51
CA GLU A 637 -15.27 5.71 3.80
C GLU A 637 -13.75 5.96 3.89
N SER A 638 -13.00 5.78 2.80
CA SER A 638 -11.59 6.22 2.77
C SER A 638 -11.51 7.74 2.88
N TYR A 639 -10.62 8.23 3.74
CA TYR A 639 -10.31 9.64 3.82
C TYR A 639 -9.62 10.17 2.54
N GLN A 640 -10.06 11.35 2.09
CA GLN A 640 -9.71 12.03 0.85
C GLN A 640 -9.24 13.45 1.15
N GLY A 641 -8.08 13.84 0.61
CA GLY A 641 -7.35 15.02 1.07
C GLY A 641 -7.50 16.29 0.25
N ILE A 642 -8.04 16.21 -0.96
CA ILE A 642 -8.21 17.38 -1.81
C ILE A 642 -9.57 17.25 -2.49
N GLY A 643 -10.20 18.35 -2.87
CA GLY A 643 -11.42 18.28 -3.65
C GLY A 643 -12.22 19.54 -3.53
N GLN A 644 -12.79 19.96 -4.65
CA GLN A 644 -13.87 20.93 -4.63
C GLN A 644 -15.16 20.13 -4.47
N LEU A 645 -15.72 20.15 -3.27
CA LEU A 645 -16.97 19.47 -2.96
C LEU A 645 -18.12 20.42 -3.26
N GLN A 646 -19.09 19.98 -4.04
CA GLN A 646 -20.31 20.76 -4.24
C GLN A 646 -21.32 20.39 -3.16
N LEU A 647 -21.78 21.38 -2.40
CA LEU A 647 -22.84 21.24 -1.40
C LEU A 647 -24.17 21.40 -2.09
N VAL A 648 -25.05 20.42 -1.97
CA VAL A 648 -26.31 20.39 -2.69
C VAL A 648 -27.50 20.09 -1.79
N GLU A 649 -28.66 20.54 -2.23
CA GLU A 649 -29.94 20.17 -1.66
C GLU A 649 -30.63 19.16 -2.60
N PRO A 650 -31.00 17.97 -2.12
CA PRO A 650 -31.68 16.98 -2.93
C PRO A 650 -33.14 17.39 -3.13
N ARG A 651 -33.74 17.01 -4.25
CA ARG A 651 -35.20 17.15 -4.41
C ARG A 651 -35.93 16.23 -3.43
N SER A 652 -37.17 16.59 -3.09
CA SER A 652 -38.01 15.77 -2.20
C SER A 652 -38.36 14.40 -2.78
N ASP A 653 -38.34 14.25 -4.10
CA ASP A 653 -38.58 13.00 -4.83
C ASP A 653 -37.29 12.23 -5.17
N ALA A 654 -36.12 12.73 -4.75
CA ALA A 654 -34.84 12.10 -5.00
C ALA A 654 -34.35 11.30 -3.78
N ARG A 655 -33.51 10.29 -4.04
CA ARG A 655 -32.90 9.46 -3.02
C ARG A 655 -31.43 9.78 -2.86
N VAL A 656 -31.01 10.08 -1.64
CA VAL A 656 -29.59 10.23 -1.29
C VAL A 656 -29.01 8.85 -1.00
N LEU A 657 -27.91 8.50 -1.67
CA LEU A 657 -27.22 7.23 -1.48
C LEU A 657 -25.91 7.41 -0.69
N LEU A 658 -25.15 8.46 -1.00
CA LEU A 658 -23.92 8.82 -0.30
C LEU A 658 -24.00 10.23 0.25
N ARG A 659 -23.40 10.46 1.41
CA ARG A 659 -23.15 11.77 2.00
C ARG A 659 -21.66 11.97 2.18
N TYR A 660 -21.22 13.21 2.09
CA TYR A 660 -19.90 13.55 2.62
C TYR A 660 -19.91 13.48 4.14
N THR A 661 -18.76 13.17 4.70
CA THR A 661 -18.39 13.35 6.11
C THR A 661 -16.94 13.80 6.17
N GLY A 662 -16.53 14.40 7.27
CA GLY A 662 -15.20 14.99 7.42
C GLY A 662 -14.59 14.71 8.78
N GLY A 663 -13.26 14.76 8.83
CA GLY A 663 -12.53 14.77 10.09
C GLY A 663 -12.82 16.02 10.92
N SER A 664 -12.31 16.04 12.15
CA SER A 664 -12.61 17.06 13.17
C SER A 664 -12.27 18.51 12.78
N GLN A 665 -11.41 18.72 11.77
CA GLN A 665 -10.96 20.04 11.31
C GLN A 665 -11.60 20.47 9.98
N VAL A 666 -12.50 19.68 9.40
CA VAL A 666 -13.33 20.09 8.26
C VAL A 666 -14.47 20.99 8.78
N VAL A 667 -14.76 22.10 8.08
CA VAL A 667 -15.70 23.18 8.49
C VAL A 667 -17.08 22.62 8.90
N ALA A 668 -17.28 22.41 10.20
CA ALA A 668 -18.36 21.59 10.79
C ALA A 668 -18.39 20.15 10.19
N PRO A 669 -18.81 19.10 10.93
CA PRO A 669 -18.88 17.77 10.34
C PRO A 669 -19.82 17.82 9.11
N LEU A 670 -19.22 17.71 7.93
CA LEU A 670 -19.87 17.80 6.64
C LEU A 670 -20.92 16.68 6.56
N SER A 671 -22.14 16.98 6.10
CA SER A 671 -23.20 15.96 5.93
C SER A 671 -24.02 16.20 4.66
N SER A 672 -23.47 16.96 3.71
CA SER A 672 -24.16 17.25 2.46
C SER A 672 -24.25 15.99 1.58
N PRO A 673 -25.35 15.79 0.84
CA PRO A 673 -25.46 14.72 -0.14
C PRO A 673 -24.33 14.74 -1.17
N ALA A 674 -23.76 13.57 -1.44
CA ALA A 674 -22.70 13.38 -2.41
C ALA A 674 -23.17 12.60 -3.63
N LEU A 675 -24.01 11.57 -3.45
CA LEU A 675 -24.64 10.84 -4.54
C LEU A 675 -26.16 10.89 -4.36
N VAL A 676 -26.84 11.49 -5.34
CA VAL A 676 -28.29 11.64 -5.35
C VAL A 676 -28.83 11.01 -6.63
N VAL A 677 -29.86 10.18 -6.52
CA VAL A 677 -30.47 9.48 -7.66
C VAL A 677 -31.97 9.71 -7.71
N ARG A 678 -32.55 9.71 -8.92
CA ARG A 678 -33.98 9.92 -9.15
C ARG A 678 -34.41 9.32 -10.51
N PRO A 679 -35.63 8.79 -10.65
CA PRO A 679 -36.21 8.49 -11.96
C PRO A 679 -36.55 9.78 -12.74
N TYR A 680 -36.42 9.75 -14.07
CA TYR A 680 -36.83 10.86 -14.94
C TYR A 680 -37.43 10.33 -16.25
N GLY A 681 -38.75 10.44 -16.40
CA GLY A 681 -39.47 9.73 -17.46
C GLY A 681 -39.29 8.21 -17.30
N ALA A 682 -38.93 7.51 -18.39
CA ALA A 682 -38.58 6.09 -18.33
C ALA A 682 -37.14 5.82 -17.88
N GLY A 683 -36.28 6.84 -17.82
CA GLY A 683 -34.87 6.73 -17.49
C GLY A 683 -34.54 6.95 -16.01
N ARG A 684 -33.25 6.82 -15.68
CA ARG A 684 -32.67 7.09 -14.36
C ARG A 684 -31.63 8.19 -14.44
N VAL A 685 -31.60 9.06 -13.44
CA VAL A 685 -30.63 10.13 -13.31
C VAL A 685 -29.87 9.99 -12.00
N ALA A 686 -28.55 10.07 -12.09
CA ALA A 686 -27.65 10.15 -10.95
C ALA A 686 -26.84 11.44 -11.02
N TYR A 687 -26.74 12.13 -9.89
CA TYR A 687 -25.83 13.24 -9.70
C TYR A 687 -24.84 12.90 -8.60
N PHE A 688 -23.56 12.83 -8.97
CA PHE A 688 -22.46 12.56 -8.07
C PHE A 688 -21.64 13.84 -7.88
N ALA A 689 -21.94 14.58 -6.81
CA ALA A 689 -21.37 15.88 -6.47
C ALA A 689 -19.87 15.82 -6.12
N SER A 690 -19.36 14.62 -5.80
CA SER A 690 -17.97 14.42 -5.41
C SER A 690 -17.07 14.45 -6.65
N PRO A 691 -15.87 15.06 -6.59
CA PRO A 691 -14.95 15.01 -7.70
C PRO A 691 -14.41 13.57 -7.82
N ILE A 692 -14.38 12.96 -9.01
CA ILE A 692 -13.91 11.57 -9.16
C ILE A 692 -12.39 11.42 -9.00
N ASP A 693 -11.67 12.52 -9.07
CA ASP A 693 -10.26 12.53 -8.68
C ASP A 693 -10.07 12.32 -7.17
N TRP A 694 -11.15 12.39 -6.36
CA TRP A 694 -11.17 12.18 -4.90
C TRP A 694 -9.97 12.81 -4.17
N GLY A 695 -9.53 13.96 -4.68
CA GLY A 695 -8.40 14.68 -4.14
C GLY A 695 -7.01 14.36 -4.68
N ALA A 696 -6.93 13.87 -5.89
CA ALA A 696 -5.69 13.96 -6.64
C ALA A 696 -5.51 15.40 -7.15
N ALA A 697 -4.65 16.18 -6.50
CA ALA A 697 -3.79 17.01 -7.35
C ALA A 697 -3.03 16.07 -8.30
N SER A 698 -2.61 16.57 -9.47
CA SER A 698 -1.80 15.82 -10.46
C SER A 698 -0.65 14.91 -9.91
N PRO A 699 -0.16 15.04 -8.66
CA PRO A 699 0.74 14.05 -8.02
C PRO A 699 0.14 13.11 -6.95
N TRP A 700 -1.17 12.97 -6.70
CA TRP A 700 -1.71 12.19 -5.56
C TRP A 700 -2.88 11.25 -5.93
N SER A 701 -2.64 10.28 -6.81
CA SER A 701 -3.65 9.32 -7.31
C SER A 701 -3.29 7.90 -6.90
N ILE A 702 -4.04 7.34 -5.98
CA ILE A 702 -3.76 6.14 -5.19
C ILE A 702 -3.78 4.83 -6.02
N TRP A 703 -2.71 4.03 -5.97
CA TRP A 703 -2.62 2.68 -6.57
C TRP A 703 -2.48 1.57 -5.54
N CYS A 704 -3.17 1.75 -4.41
CA CYS A 704 -3.77 0.61 -3.72
C CYS A 704 -5.24 0.51 -4.15
N ARG A 705 -5.89 -0.61 -3.82
CA ARG A 705 -7.27 -1.01 -4.19
C ARG A 705 -8.36 0.06 -4.26
N LEU A 706 -8.17 1.19 -3.61
CA LEU A 706 -9.00 2.38 -3.74
C LEU A 706 -9.27 2.73 -5.22
N GLY A 707 -8.25 2.75 -6.09
CA GLY A 707 -8.45 2.97 -7.53
C GLY A 707 -9.31 1.90 -8.23
N GLU A 708 -9.26 0.65 -7.79
CA GLU A 708 -10.15 -0.42 -8.27
C GLU A 708 -11.58 -0.20 -7.79
N TYR A 709 -11.77 0.18 -6.53
CA TYR A 709 -13.08 0.49 -5.97
C TYR A 709 -13.77 1.62 -6.73
N HIS A 710 -13.04 2.68 -7.09
CA HIS A 710 -13.65 3.78 -7.84
C HIS A 710 -14.08 3.32 -9.24
N ARG A 711 -13.26 2.49 -9.92
CA ARG A 711 -13.62 1.93 -11.24
C ARG A 711 -14.88 1.09 -11.17
N LYS A 712 -15.02 0.23 -10.15
CA LYS A 712 -16.23 -0.58 -9.94
C LYS A 712 -17.44 0.26 -9.59
N PHE A 713 -17.27 1.24 -8.70
CA PHE A 713 -18.36 2.13 -8.32
C PHE A 713 -18.91 2.87 -9.55
N MET A 714 -18.02 3.39 -10.42
CA MET A 714 -18.45 4.00 -11.68
C MET A 714 -19.11 3.00 -12.64
N ALA A 715 -18.53 1.81 -12.82
CA ALA A 715 -19.09 0.75 -13.66
C ALA A 715 -20.50 0.36 -13.20
N GLN A 716 -20.67 0.11 -11.89
CA GLN A 716 -21.94 -0.29 -11.29
C GLN A 716 -22.96 0.85 -11.29
N LEU A 717 -22.53 2.09 -11.03
CA LEU A 717 -23.37 3.27 -11.18
C LEU A 717 -23.84 3.42 -12.63
N ALA A 718 -22.95 3.27 -13.60
CA ALA A 718 -23.25 3.37 -15.03
C ALA A 718 -24.23 2.27 -15.48
N LEU A 719 -23.98 1.01 -15.12
CA LEU A 719 -24.85 -0.13 -15.44
C LEU A 719 -26.24 0.05 -14.82
N TRP A 720 -26.32 0.39 -13.53
CA TRP A 720 -27.61 0.65 -12.88
C TRP A 720 -28.36 1.82 -13.52
N THR A 721 -27.64 2.87 -13.93
CA THR A 721 -28.26 4.04 -14.55
C THR A 721 -28.77 3.72 -15.96
N ALA A 722 -28.05 2.89 -16.72
CA ALA A 722 -28.41 2.46 -18.06
C ALA A 722 -29.47 1.34 -18.10
N ASP A 723 -29.66 0.60 -17.01
CA ASP A 723 -30.61 -0.51 -16.89
C ASP A 723 -32.06 -0.01 -16.69
N CYS A 724 -32.60 0.61 -17.74
CA CYS A 724 -33.98 1.07 -17.80
C CYS A 724 -34.78 0.25 -18.84
N PRO A 725 -36.10 0.07 -18.63
CA PRO A 725 -36.97 -0.72 -19.51
C PRO A 725 -37.01 -0.25 -20.97
#